data_AF-A0A7S6MP20-F1
#
_entry.id   AF-A0A7S6MP20-F1
#
_cell.length_a   1.000
_cell.length_b   1.000
_cell.length_c   1.000
_cell.angle_alpha   90.00
_cell.angle_beta   90.00
_cell.angle_gamma   90.00
#
_symmetry.space_group_name_H-M   'P 1'
#
loop_
_entity.id
_entity.type
_entity.pdbx_description
1 polymer ?
#
loop_
_entity_poly.entity_id
_entity_poly.type
_entity_poly.pdbx_seq_one_letter_code
_entity_poly.pdbx_strand_id
1 'polypeptide(L)'
;MLITIKKYIINTTKAYCLTLLTCSTLYADFGPMPMTLKGVPVPEVPGLLDGPDPIIIDREKAIALGKALFWDINVGSDGIACASCHFHAGADRRTKNQLSPIGRNSILPKEFSAASDGSMHAPNTALKKSDFPFFQTDDPMNPLGVPIYNSNDVVASAGTFGGAYRDVEWFQEKNDVCDRSADAVFHIDSKGTRKVEPRNTPTVINAVFNFRNFWDGRANNIFNGSSPWGDRDPNAGVWFKKSDGTFIKKRLWLINSSLASQAVAPPLDDFEMGCHGRTFADLGRKLQYRQPLEHQQVHWNDSVLSSLAFSTPNNLQLGLNTKYYRLIQKAFNPKYWSAIPNEQFGFPAAASSTHTLAYSQTEANFALFFGLSLQMYISTLISDDSPFDQSEVDEHGTPIGLSESAQRGLDIFRDSHCALCHIGPNFTAAAVVTNGILQKINPHAFGNEAFRVSTTTVVTYLSVNGGMMFQDTGFSGTGVRPVADDPGLGAADPFSNPLSFADQYMQLLAGNTAAVVDHYVADVRPCDLDTAIAIDRDKPHPMLFTRVDGIQKQPQSTTDCFNPAGTFIPTVATAQAELKKTNRKRFLSAAKGSFKIPTLRNIELTGPYMHNGGMATLEEVLEFYTRGGNFETPPKEFGRLFALVDLRLSPQSREDLLNFLKSLTDDRVRYEKAPFDHPELPVPHGHGASSKTNPLSDALASDEFIAIPAVGAAGRTDALLPFESYLPH
;
A
#
# COMPACT_ATOMS: atom_id res chain seq x y z
N MET A 1 47.83 15.56 57.13
CA MET A 1 46.82 14.50 56.92
C MET A 1 45.87 14.77 55.74
N LEU A 2 45.49 16.03 55.44
CA LEU A 2 44.69 16.36 54.23
C LEU A 2 45.45 16.40 52.88
N ILE A 3 46.79 16.40 52.87
CA ILE A 3 47.59 16.48 51.64
C ILE A 3 47.88 15.08 51.05
N THR A 4 47.90 14.04 51.89
CA THR A 4 48.15 12.64 51.47
C THR A 4 46.90 12.00 50.85
N ILE A 5 45.70 12.41 51.28
CA ILE A 5 44.41 11.95 50.73
C ILE A 5 44.20 12.51 49.31
N LYS A 6 44.67 13.74 49.03
CA LYS A 6 44.57 14.35 47.68
C LYS A 6 45.44 13.66 46.63
N LYS A 7 46.62 13.13 47.01
CA LYS A 7 47.50 12.38 46.09
C LYS A 7 46.99 10.96 45.79
N TYR A 8 46.31 10.31 46.73
CA TYR A 8 45.72 8.98 46.51
C TYR A 8 44.46 9.03 45.64
N ILE A 9 43.66 10.08 45.77
CA ILE A 9 42.47 10.30 44.91
C ILE A 9 42.91 10.64 43.49
N ILE A 10 43.89 11.52 43.27
CA ILE A 10 44.32 11.93 41.92
C ILE A 10 45.01 10.79 41.13
N ASN A 11 45.74 9.89 41.81
CA ASN A 11 46.38 8.74 41.14
C ASN A 11 45.41 7.57 40.87
N THR A 12 44.31 7.44 41.63
CA THR A 12 43.26 6.45 41.31
C THR A 12 42.31 6.94 40.21
N THR A 13 42.11 8.25 40.05
CA THR A 13 41.33 8.78 38.91
C THR A 13 42.10 8.72 37.57
N LYS A 14 43.44 8.79 37.58
CA LYS A 14 44.25 8.67 36.34
C LYS A 14 44.48 7.23 35.87
N ALA A 15 44.42 6.23 36.75
CA ALA A 15 44.56 4.82 36.37
C ALA A 15 43.26 4.23 35.78
N TYR A 16 42.09 4.78 36.12
CA TYR A 16 40.81 4.39 35.51
C TYR A 16 40.46 5.13 34.22
N CYS A 17 41.17 6.23 33.91
CA CYS A 17 40.94 7.01 32.68
C CYS A 17 41.87 6.62 31.52
N LEU A 18 42.83 5.71 31.73
CA LEU A 18 43.86 5.37 30.73
C LEU A 18 43.77 3.93 30.17
N THR A 19 42.74 3.16 30.54
CA THR A 19 42.40 1.86 29.95
C THR A 19 41.08 1.88 29.17
N LEU A 20 40.52 3.07 28.90
CA LEU A 20 39.31 3.30 28.08
C LEU A 20 39.58 4.20 26.87
N LEU A 21 40.83 4.26 26.41
CA LEU A 21 41.26 5.02 25.22
C LEU A 21 41.92 4.12 24.16
N THR A 22 41.36 2.93 23.98
CA THR A 22 41.15 2.44 22.62
C THR A 22 39.68 2.71 22.31
N CYS A 23 39.39 3.97 21.98
CA CYS A 23 38.17 4.33 21.28
C CYS A 23 38.32 3.78 19.84
N SER A 24 38.23 2.46 19.70
CA SER A 24 37.49 1.91 18.58
C SER A 24 36.06 2.34 18.86
N THR A 25 35.62 3.38 18.17
CA THR A 25 34.21 3.66 17.93
C THR A 25 33.59 2.37 17.41
N LEU A 26 33.09 1.53 18.31
CA LEU A 26 32.05 0.57 18.01
C LEU A 26 30.82 1.43 17.76
N TYR A 27 30.75 2.04 16.57
CA TYR A 27 29.47 2.29 15.95
C TYR A 27 28.83 0.90 15.89
N ALA A 28 27.92 0.62 16.81
CA ALA A 28 27.04 -0.50 16.62
C ALA A 28 26.19 -0.08 15.42
N ASP A 29 26.52 -0.59 14.23
CA ASP A 29 25.71 -0.41 13.04
C ASP A 29 24.32 -1.00 13.33
N PHE A 30 23.39 -0.13 13.74
CA PHE A 30 22.04 -0.54 14.10
C PHE A 30 21.18 -0.60 12.83
N GLY A 31 20.89 -1.83 12.40
CA GLY A 31 19.91 -2.12 11.35
C GLY A 31 20.48 -2.32 9.93
N PRO A 32 19.61 -2.72 8.99
CA PRO A 32 19.94 -2.89 7.58
C PRO A 32 20.53 -1.64 6.94
N MET A 33 21.48 -1.84 6.01
CA MET A 33 22.05 -0.79 5.18
C MET A 33 21.08 -0.46 4.04
N PRO A 34 20.58 0.79 3.94
CA PRO A 34 19.78 1.19 2.79
C PRO A 34 20.60 1.16 1.50
N MET A 35 20.03 0.62 0.43
CA MET A 35 20.70 0.43 -0.86
C MET A 35 19.96 1.10 -2.00
N THR A 36 20.66 1.42 -3.08
CA THR A 36 20.05 1.91 -4.33
C THR A 36 19.01 0.94 -4.89
N LEU A 37 17.90 1.45 -5.45
CA LEU A 37 16.91 0.64 -6.17
C LEU A 37 17.32 0.40 -7.63
N LYS A 38 18.33 1.10 -8.11
CA LYS A 38 18.80 1.01 -9.48
C LYS A 38 19.22 -0.43 -9.82
N GLY A 39 18.60 -0.98 -10.85
CA GLY A 39 18.88 -2.34 -11.32
C GLY A 39 18.30 -3.47 -10.47
N VAL A 40 17.50 -3.16 -9.44
CA VAL A 40 16.79 -4.18 -8.66
C VAL A 40 15.69 -4.81 -9.54
N PRO A 41 15.69 -6.13 -9.75
CA PRO A 41 14.69 -6.78 -10.59
C PRO A 41 13.31 -6.74 -9.92
N VAL A 42 12.28 -6.52 -10.75
CA VAL A 42 10.89 -6.72 -10.33
C VAL A 42 10.62 -8.22 -10.10
N PRO A 43 9.81 -8.58 -9.09
CA PRO A 43 9.41 -9.97 -8.86
C PRO A 43 8.80 -10.61 -10.12
N GLU A 44 9.33 -11.76 -10.52
CA GLU A 44 8.85 -12.48 -11.71
C GLU A 44 7.47 -13.11 -11.48
N VAL A 45 6.68 -13.21 -12.55
CA VAL A 45 5.37 -13.89 -12.57
C VAL A 45 5.42 -15.03 -13.59
N PRO A 46 5.77 -16.26 -13.17
CA PRO A 46 5.91 -17.39 -14.09
C PRO A 46 4.61 -17.68 -14.87
N GLY A 47 4.73 -17.92 -16.17
CA GLY A 47 3.64 -18.19 -17.10
C GLY A 47 2.86 -16.96 -17.57
N LEU A 48 3.20 -15.76 -17.08
CA LEU A 48 2.54 -14.53 -17.53
C LEU A 48 2.98 -14.13 -18.93
N LEU A 49 4.29 -14.05 -19.15
CA LEU A 49 4.93 -13.65 -20.41
C LEU A 49 5.79 -14.78 -21.03
N ASP A 50 6.10 -15.80 -20.25
CA ASP A 50 7.02 -16.88 -20.58
C ASP A 50 6.32 -18.24 -20.71
N GLY A 51 7.09 -19.23 -21.16
CA GLY A 51 6.60 -20.59 -21.40
C GLY A 51 5.93 -20.78 -22.77
N PRO A 52 5.46 -22.00 -23.07
CA PRO A 52 4.89 -22.34 -24.39
C PRO A 52 3.47 -21.81 -24.61
N ASP A 53 2.79 -21.35 -23.55
CA ASP A 53 1.39 -20.93 -23.60
C ASP A 53 1.11 -19.73 -22.66
N PRO A 54 1.82 -18.60 -22.86
CA PRO A 54 1.74 -17.45 -21.96
C PRO A 54 0.36 -16.80 -21.99
N ILE A 55 0.00 -16.10 -20.91
CA ILE A 55 -1.27 -15.37 -20.80
C ILE A 55 -1.22 -14.09 -21.64
N ILE A 56 -0.14 -13.32 -21.50
CA ILE A 56 0.15 -12.13 -22.28
C ILE A 56 1.13 -12.51 -23.38
N ILE A 57 0.71 -12.31 -24.62
CA ILE A 57 1.49 -12.63 -25.82
C ILE A 57 2.20 -11.40 -26.41
N ASP A 58 1.80 -10.19 -26.01
CA ASP A 58 2.46 -8.94 -26.39
C ASP A 58 2.52 -7.99 -25.18
N ARG A 59 3.73 -7.85 -24.62
CA ARG A 59 4.02 -7.03 -23.44
C ARG A 59 3.67 -5.56 -23.66
N GLU A 60 4.08 -5.00 -24.79
CA GLU A 60 3.91 -3.57 -25.09
C GLU A 60 2.42 -3.22 -25.26
N LYS A 61 1.64 -4.12 -25.85
CA LYS A 61 0.18 -3.92 -25.96
C LYS A 61 -0.52 -4.08 -24.63
N ALA A 62 -0.05 -4.97 -23.75
CA ALA A 62 -0.58 -5.06 -22.38
C ALA A 62 -0.27 -3.79 -21.56
N ILE A 63 0.95 -3.23 -21.68
CA ILE A 63 1.32 -1.96 -21.02
C ILE A 63 0.47 -0.80 -21.57
N ALA A 64 0.31 -0.69 -22.89
CA ALA A 64 -0.52 0.35 -23.49
C ALA A 64 -1.99 0.24 -23.09
N LEU A 65 -2.53 -0.99 -23.02
CA LEU A 65 -3.88 -1.23 -22.48
C LEU A 65 -3.97 -0.81 -21.01
N GLY A 66 -2.98 -1.16 -20.20
CA GLY A 66 -2.92 -0.83 -18.79
C GLY A 66 -2.87 0.67 -18.53
N LYS A 67 -2.00 1.41 -19.24
CA LYS A 67 -1.92 2.87 -19.14
C LYS A 67 -3.23 3.51 -19.58
N ALA A 68 -3.83 3.07 -20.69
CA ALA A 68 -5.11 3.61 -21.12
C ALA A 68 -6.22 3.36 -20.08
N LEU A 69 -6.35 2.15 -19.53
CA LEU A 69 -7.36 1.84 -18.50
C LEU A 69 -7.12 2.58 -17.18
N PHE A 70 -5.87 2.72 -16.74
CA PHE A 70 -5.56 3.40 -15.49
C PHE A 70 -5.99 4.87 -15.50
N TRP A 71 -5.84 5.54 -16.65
CA TRP A 71 -6.15 6.96 -16.82
C TRP A 71 -7.58 7.23 -17.32
N ASP A 72 -8.29 6.26 -17.91
CA ASP A 72 -9.58 6.52 -18.56
C ASP A 72 -10.74 6.73 -17.57
N ILE A 73 -11.35 7.92 -17.61
CA ILE A 73 -12.50 8.29 -16.76
C ILE A 73 -13.77 7.47 -17.06
N ASN A 74 -13.82 6.77 -18.20
CA ASN A 74 -14.91 5.86 -18.54
C ASN A 74 -14.87 4.57 -17.71
N VAL A 75 -13.75 4.27 -17.03
CA VAL A 75 -13.67 3.09 -16.16
C VAL A 75 -14.62 3.22 -14.99
N GLY A 76 -14.70 4.39 -14.33
CA GLY A 76 -15.65 4.64 -13.26
C GLY A 76 -17.08 4.82 -13.75
N SER A 77 -18.03 4.78 -12.83
CA SER A 77 -19.45 4.96 -13.10
C SER A 77 -19.85 6.42 -13.32
N ASP A 78 -19.06 7.39 -12.87
CA ASP A 78 -19.34 8.83 -12.98
C ASP A 78 -18.10 9.70 -13.26
N GLY A 79 -17.19 9.20 -14.09
CA GLY A 79 -16.04 9.97 -14.55
C GLY A 79 -14.82 9.94 -13.62
N ILE A 80 -14.75 8.96 -12.71
CA ILE A 80 -13.56 8.65 -11.90
C ILE A 80 -12.69 7.63 -12.65
N ALA A 81 -11.39 7.87 -12.72
CA ALA A 81 -10.38 6.91 -13.16
C ALA A 81 -9.56 6.42 -11.95
N CYS A 82 -8.78 5.35 -12.11
CA CYS A 82 -7.79 4.98 -11.08
C CYS A 82 -6.83 6.16 -10.83
N ALA A 83 -6.42 6.84 -11.91
CA ALA A 83 -5.58 8.02 -11.83
C ALA A 83 -6.21 9.20 -11.05
N SER A 84 -7.54 9.30 -10.92
CA SER A 84 -8.18 10.39 -10.17
C SER A 84 -7.77 10.43 -8.69
N CYS A 85 -7.36 9.29 -8.14
CA CYS A 85 -6.84 9.15 -6.78
C CYS A 85 -5.29 9.06 -6.73
N HIS A 86 -4.61 9.03 -7.89
CA HIS A 86 -3.19 8.68 -7.99
C HIS A 86 -2.40 9.61 -8.95
N PHE A 87 -2.92 10.79 -9.26
CA PHE A 87 -2.36 11.67 -10.29
C PHE A 87 -1.13 12.48 -9.85
N HIS A 88 -0.81 12.53 -8.55
CA HIS A 88 0.29 13.36 -8.03
C HIS A 88 1.37 12.49 -7.39
N ALA A 89 2.47 12.24 -8.10
CA ALA A 89 3.50 11.29 -7.69
C ALA A 89 2.93 9.90 -7.29
N GLY A 90 1.85 9.48 -7.96
CA GLY A 90 1.13 8.25 -7.66
C GLY A 90 0.14 8.33 -6.49
N ALA A 91 0.00 9.48 -5.81
CA ALA A 91 -0.88 9.73 -4.66
C ALA A 91 -1.94 10.82 -4.98
N ASP A 92 -2.69 11.24 -3.97
CA ASP A 92 -3.69 12.30 -4.07
C ASP A 92 -3.31 13.53 -3.23
N ARG A 93 -3.27 14.70 -3.88
CA ARG A 93 -2.97 15.98 -3.24
C ARG A 93 -4.18 16.91 -3.11
N ARG A 94 -5.39 16.43 -3.38
CA ARG A 94 -6.60 17.24 -3.28
C ARG A 94 -6.77 17.71 -1.82
N THR A 95 -7.32 18.90 -1.67
CA THR A 95 -7.58 19.55 -0.39
C THR A 95 -9.06 19.82 -0.14
N LYS A 96 -9.94 19.63 -1.14
CA LYS A 96 -11.37 19.90 -1.03
C LYS A 96 -12.20 18.63 -1.21
N ASN A 97 -13.18 18.43 -0.33
CA ASN A 97 -14.00 17.20 -0.27
C ASN A 97 -13.16 15.94 -0.05
N GLN A 98 -12.13 15.99 0.80
CA GLN A 98 -11.24 14.86 1.05
C GLN A 98 -11.42 14.26 2.45
N LEU A 99 -12.48 14.62 3.18
CA LEU A 99 -12.73 14.09 4.53
C LEU A 99 -13.74 12.93 4.48
N SER A 100 -13.39 11.84 5.18
CA SER A 100 -14.28 10.74 5.50
C SER A 100 -14.43 10.64 7.02
N PRO A 101 -15.65 10.59 7.57
CA PRO A 101 -15.84 10.47 9.01
C PRO A 101 -15.61 9.02 9.44
N ILE A 102 -14.74 8.84 10.43
CA ILE A 102 -14.31 7.54 10.97
C ILE A 102 -13.55 6.67 9.94
N GLY A 103 -12.60 5.86 10.43
CA GLY A 103 -11.87 4.88 9.63
C GLY A 103 -12.75 3.74 9.10
N ARG A 104 -12.14 2.66 8.63
CA ARG A 104 -12.85 1.52 8.01
C ARG A 104 -13.59 0.61 9.01
N ASN A 105 -14.28 1.17 9.99
CA ASN A 105 -15.18 0.46 10.90
C ASN A 105 -16.66 0.77 10.60
N SER A 106 -17.39 -0.23 10.11
CA SER A 106 -18.80 -0.11 9.75
C SER A 106 -19.78 -0.04 10.94
N ILE A 107 -19.31 -0.30 12.16
CA ILE A 107 -20.15 -0.37 13.37
C ILE A 107 -20.24 0.99 14.09
N LEU A 108 -19.30 1.90 13.82
CA LEU A 108 -19.27 3.21 14.47
C LEU A 108 -20.16 4.24 13.76
N PRO A 109 -20.73 5.22 14.48
CA PRO A 109 -21.51 6.30 13.89
C PRO A 109 -20.66 7.18 12.95
N LYS A 110 -21.11 7.41 11.72
CA LYS A 110 -20.34 8.15 10.71
C LYS A 110 -20.57 9.67 10.78
N GLU A 111 -20.06 10.30 11.83
CA GLU A 111 -20.13 11.75 12.03
C GLU A 111 -18.77 12.41 11.83
N PHE A 112 -18.75 13.58 11.17
CA PHE A 112 -17.54 14.37 10.97
C PHE A 112 -17.12 15.05 12.27
N SER A 113 -15.82 15.01 12.57
CA SER A 113 -15.26 15.72 13.73
C SER A 113 -15.28 17.24 13.51
N ALA A 114 -15.36 18.01 14.60
CA ALA A 114 -15.05 19.44 14.53
C ALA A 114 -13.54 19.62 14.31
N ALA A 115 -13.17 20.67 13.58
CA ALA A 115 -11.80 21.14 13.44
C ALA A 115 -11.23 21.62 14.78
N SER A 116 -9.91 21.79 14.84
CA SER A 116 -9.17 22.25 16.03
C SER A 116 -9.60 23.66 16.49
N ASP A 117 -10.07 24.50 15.58
CA ASP A 117 -10.59 25.85 15.85
C ASP A 117 -12.09 25.88 16.19
N GLY A 118 -12.73 24.71 16.29
CA GLY A 118 -14.15 24.56 16.59
C GLY A 118 -15.09 24.73 15.38
N SER A 119 -14.57 24.97 14.17
CA SER A 119 -15.38 24.91 12.96
C SER A 119 -15.81 23.48 12.65
N MET A 120 -17.00 23.29 12.07
CA MET A 120 -17.49 21.95 11.74
C MET A 120 -16.90 21.48 10.42
N HIS A 121 -16.28 20.30 10.40
CA HIS A 121 -16.04 19.60 9.15
C HIS A 121 -17.36 19.03 8.60
N ALA A 122 -17.41 18.94 7.29
CA ALA A 122 -18.51 18.40 6.51
C ALA A 122 -17.99 17.94 5.14
N PRO A 123 -18.82 17.28 4.32
CA PRO A 123 -18.52 17.14 2.89
C PRO A 123 -18.16 18.50 2.29
N ASN A 124 -17.24 18.51 1.32
CA ASN A 124 -16.74 19.71 0.64
C ASN A 124 -15.94 20.71 1.47
N THR A 125 -15.59 20.39 2.72
CA THR A 125 -14.60 21.16 3.50
C THR A 125 -13.32 21.31 2.68
N ALA A 126 -12.81 22.54 2.62
CA ALA A 126 -11.50 22.85 2.09
C ALA A 126 -10.50 22.79 3.25
N LEU A 127 -9.65 21.77 3.25
CA LEU A 127 -8.63 21.54 4.26
C LEU A 127 -7.64 22.71 4.28
N LYS A 128 -7.26 23.12 5.48
CA LYS A 128 -6.26 24.17 5.75
C LYS A 128 -5.17 23.64 6.67
N LYS A 129 -4.05 24.37 6.78
CA LYS A 129 -2.91 23.93 7.59
C LYS A 129 -3.27 23.68 9.06
N SER A 130 -4.16 24.49 9.64
CA SER A 130 -4.59 24.34 11.04
C SER A 130 -5.44 23.10 11.33
N ASP A 131 -5.93 22.41 10.30
CA ASP A 131 -6.68 21.16 10.47
C ASP A 131 -5.75 20.00 10.84
N PHE A 132 -4.44 20.17 10.64
CA PHE A 132 -3.40 19.17 10.89
C PHE A 132 -2.49 19.55 12.08
N PRO A 133 -1.90 18.54 12.74
CA PRO A 133 -2.22 17.12 12.63
C PRO A 133 -3.57 16.79 13.31
N PHE A 134 -4.16 15.64 12.97
CA PHE A 134 -5.42 15.18 13.57
C PHE A 134 -5.30 14.77 15.04
N PHE A 135 -4.08 14.66 15.57
CA PHE A 135 -3.82 14.46 16.98
C PHE A 135 -2.76 15.46 17.43
N GLN A 136 -3.12 16.36 18.34
CA GLN A 136 -2.26 17.44 18.82
C GLN A 136 -2.07 17.33 20.33
N THR A 137 -0.87 17.67 20.77
CA THR A 137 -0.49 17.79 22.18
C THR A 137 -0.02 19.21 22.47
N ASP A 138 0.02 19.58 23.75
CA ASP A 138 0.59 20.84 24.23
C ASP A 138 2.10 20.99 23.94
N ASP A 139 2.84 19.88 23.87
CA ASP A 139 4.20 19.76 23.33
C ASP A 139 4.24 18.62 22.27
N PRO A 140 4.28 18.94 20.96
CA PRO A 140 4.22 17.96 19.87
C PRO A 140 5.32 16.90 19.86
N MET A 141 6.44 17.17 20.53
CA MET A 141 7.60 16.28 20.58
C MET A 141 7.72 15.54 21.91
N ASN A 142 6.85 15.83 22.89
CA ASN A 142 6.92 15.22 24.21
C ASN A 142 6.10 13.93 24.26
N PRO A 143 6.72 12.78 24.61
CA PRO A 143 5.96 11.54 24.86
C PRO A 143 4.97 11.65 26.03
N LEU A 144 5.12 12.66 26.90
CA LEU A 144 4.23 12.95 28.02
C LEU A 144 3.33 14.18 27.78
N GLY A 145 3.25 14.68 26.55
CA GLY A 145 2.40 15.81 26.20
C GLY A 145 0.92 15.49 26.44
N VAL A 146 0.16 16.49 26.89
CA VAL A 146 -1.28 16.37 27.12
C VAL A 146 -2.01 16.54 25.79
N PRO A 147 -2.88 15.60 25.37
CA PRO A 147 -3.69 15.77 24.17
C PRO A 147 -4.60 17.00 24.29
N ILE A 148 -4.52 17.91 23.32
CA ILE A 148 -5.35 19.13 23.24
C ILE A 148 -6.39 19.04 22.11
N TYR A 149 -6.17 18.18 21.13
CA TYR A 149 -7.11 17.94 20.03
C TYR A 149 -6.93 16.52 19.47
N ASN A 150 -8.05 15.90 19.08
CA ASN A 150 -8.07 14.61 18.41
C ASN A 150 -9.28 14.54 17.48
N SER A 151 -9.05 14.20 16.20
CA SER A 151 -10.08 13.91 15.21
C SER A 151 -10.01 12.44 14.79
N ASN A 152 -11.19 11.85 14.62
CA ASN A 152 -11.33 10.50 14.07
C ASN A 152 -11.62 10.52 12.56
N ASP A 153 -11.55 11.68 11.91
CA ASP A 153 -11.70 11.78 10.47
C ASP A 153 -10.51 11.14 9.74
N VAL A 154 -10.67 10.95 8.44
CA VAL A 154 -9.63 10.50 7.51
C VAL A 154 -9.55 11.50 6.37
N VAL A 155 -8.33 11.88 5.98
CA VAL A 155 -8.10 12.55 4.70
C VAL A 155 -7.77 11.51 3.64
N ALA A 156 -8.55 11.47 2.57
CA ALA A 156 -8.43 10.50 1.49
C ALA A 156 -9.10 10.99 0.20
N SER A 157 -9.03 10.17 -0.84
CA SER A 157 -9.60 10.46 -2.15
C SER A 157 -11.12 10.49 -2.16
N ALA A 158 -11.69 11.54 -2.75
CA ALA A 158 -13.08 11.53 -3.19
C ALA A 158 -13.25 10.68 -4.45
N GLY A 159 -14.20 9.74 -4.39
CA GLY A 159 -14.55 8.83 -5.47
C GLY A 159 -15.94 9.10 -6.06
N THR A 160 -16.80 8.08 -6.08
CA THR A 160 -18.10 8.11 -6.77
C THR A 160 -19.23 8.68 -5.91
N PHE A 161 -20.33 9.10 -6.54
CA PHE A 161 -21.58 9.44 -5.84
C PHE A 161 -22.34 8.18 -5.42
N GLY A 162 -23.18 8.29 -4.39
CA GLY A 162 -24.11 7.23 -4.00
C GLY A 162 -25.09 6.83 -5.12
N GLY A 163 -25.32 5.52 -5.26
CA GLY A 163 -26.35 4.98 -6.16
C GLY A 163 -26.19 3.50 -6.46
N ALA A 164 -27.30 2.87 -6.85
CA ALA A 164 -27.31 1.47 -7.29
C ALA A 164 -27.12 1.37 -8.79
N TYR A 165 -26.22 0.48 -9.22
CA TYR A 165 -25.98 0.21 -10.64
C TYR A 165 -27.24 -0.38 -11.29
N ARG A 166 -27.57 0.11 -12.50
CA ARG A 166 -28.65 -0.45 -13.31
C ARG A 166 -28.18 -0.96 -14.67
N ASP A 167 -27.38 -0.16 -15.37
CA ASP A 167 -27.02 -0.46 -16.76
C ASP A 167 -25.78 0.30 -17.25
N VAL A 168 -25.29 -0.08 -18.43
CA VAL A 168 -24.26 0.66 -19.18
C VAL A 168 -24.67 0.89 -20.64
N GLU A 169 -24.24 2.00 -21.20
CA GLU A 169 -24.32 2.27 -22.65
C GLU A 169 -22.98 1.96 -23.32
N TRP A 170 -23.01 1.51 -24.57
CA TRP A 170 -21.90 0.83 -25.22
C TRP A 170 -21.00 1.77 -26.05
N PHE A 171 -21.49 2.94 -26.45
CA PHE A 171 -20.87 3.72 -27.54
C PHE A 171 -20.71 5.22 -27.29
N GLN A 172 -21.59 5.84 -26.51
CA GLN A 172 -21.71 7.30 -26.40
C GLN A 172 -21.64 7.79 -24.95
N GLU A 173 -22.33 7.15 -24.00
CA GLU A 173 -22.41 7.66 -22.62
C GLU A 173 -21.26 7.22 -21.70
N LYS A 174 -20.47 8.19 -21.21
CA LYS A 174 -19.31 7.91 -20.34
C LYS A 174 -19.68 7.39 -18.96
N ASN A 175 -20.87 7.72 -18.48
CA ASN A 175 -21.32 7.37 -17.14
C ASN A 175 -22.17 6.09 -17.18
N ASP A 176 -22.12 5.31 -16.11
CA ASP A 176 -23.06 4.21 -15.93
C ASP A 176 -24.46 4.77 -15.60
N VAL A 177 -25.50 4.03 -15.98
CA VAL A 177 -26.87 4.33 -15.57
C VAL A 177 -27.06 3.78 -14.17
N CYS A 178 -27.25 4.68 -13.20
CA CYS A 178 -27.43 4.31 -11.80
C CYS A 178 -28.64 5.04 -11.18
N ASP A 179 -29.28 4.39 -10.22
CA ASP A 179 -30.28 5.02 -9.36
C ASP A 179 -29.56 5.90 -8.33
N ARG A 180 -29.30 7.15 -8.72
CA ARG A 180 -28.56 8.13 -7.90
C ARG A 180 -29.42 8.64 -6.75
N SER A 181 -28.80 8.71 -5.57
CA SER A 181 -29.44 9.26 -4.36
C SER A 181 -28.39 9.97 -3.51
N ALA A 182 -28.86 10.85 -2.62
CA ALA A 182 -28.01 11.46 -1.62
C ALA A 182 -27.58 10.40 -0.60
N ASP A 183 -26.28 10.33 -0.31
CA ASP A 183 -25.75 9.45 0.73
C ASP A 183 -26.08 10.02 2.12
N ALA A 184 -26.32 9.15 3.10
CA ALA A 184 -26.69 9.57 4.45
C ALA A 184 -25.60 10.37 5.17
N VAL A 185 -24.33 10.22 4.77
CA VAL A 185 -23.16 10.88 5.35
C VAL A 185 -22.60 11.92 4.38
N PHE A 186 -22.48 11.55 3.11
CA PHE A 186 -21.89 12.40 2.08
C PHE A 186 -22.98 13.19 1.35
N HIS A 187 -23.51 14.22 2.01
CA HIS A 187 -24.48 15.15 1.44
C HIS A 187 -24.33 16.56 2.00
N ILE A 188 -24.84 17.54 1.26
CA ILE A 188 -25.12 18.90 1.75
C ILE A 188 -26.59 19.21 1.46
N ASP A 189 -27.31 19.66 2.48
CA ASP A 189 -28.76 19.81 2.45
C ASP A 189 -29.45 18.50 2.00
N SER A 190 -30.11 18.49 0.84
CA SER A 190 -30.72 17.30 0.25
C SER A 190 -29.91 16.70 -0.90
N LYS A 191 -28.70 17.20 -1.17
CA LYS A 191 -27.90 16.84 -2.34
C LYS A 191 -26.71 15.96 -1.96
N GLY A 192 -26.60 14.80 -2.59
CA GLY A 192 -25.45 13.90 -2.41
C GLY A 192 -24.17 14.49 -2.96
N THR A 193 -23.08 14.35 -2.21
CA THR A 193 -21.71 14.67 -2.65
C THR A 193 -20.98 13.38 -3.03
N ARG A 194 -19.79 13.52 -3.62
CA ARG A 194 -18.90 12.36 -3.83
C ARG A 194 -18.47 11.81 -2.47
N LYS A 195 -18.51 10.49 -2.34
CA LYS A 195 -18.05 9.79 -1.14
C LYS A 195 -16.54 9.81 -1.06
N VAL A 196 -16.01 9.77 0.15
CA VAL A 196 -14.56 9.81 0.41
C VAL A 196 -14.13 8.50 1.05
N GLU A 197 -13.05 7.93 0.53
CA GLU A 197 -12.49 6.66 1.01
C GLU A 197 -12.15 6.70 2.51
N PRO A 198 -12.29 5.58 3.23
CA PRO A 198 -12.02 5.52 4.67
C PRO A 198 -10.52 5.36 5.01
N ARG A 199 -9.62 5.46 4.02
CA ARG A 199 -8.16 5.47 4.20
C ARG A 199 -7.52 6.35 3.15
N ASN A 200 -6.43 7.01 3.53
CA ASN A 200 -5.63 7.82 2.64
C ASN A 200 -5.09 6.98 1.46
N THR A 201 -5.01 7.58 0.29
CA THR A 201 -4.59 6.92 -0.93
C THR A 201 -3.06 6.90 -1.04
N PRO A 202 -2.40 5.72 -1.00
CA PRO A 202 -0.94 5.64 -1.06
C PRO A 202 -0.42 5.81 -2.51
N THR A 203 0.89 6.05 -2.66
CA THR A 203 1.51 6.04 -3.99
C THR A 203 1.45 4.67 -4.68
N VAL A 204 1.18 4.65 -5.99
CA VAL A 204 1.31 3.46 -6.86
C VAL A 204 2.72 3.26 -7.39
N ILE A 205 3.60 4.25 -7.29
CA ILE A 205 4.98 4.16 -7.76
C ILE A 205 5.72 3.13 -6.88
N ASN A 206 6.51 2.26 -7.51
CA ASN A 206 7.19 1.13 -6.88
C ASN A 206 6.27 0.09 -6.21
N ALA A 207 4.94 0.15 -6.39
CA ALA A 207 4.01 -0.77 -5.74
C ALA A 207 4.15 -2.23 -6.23
N VAL A 208 4.83 -2.46 -7.37
CA VAL A 208 5.19 -3.79 -7.89
C VAL A 208 6.05 -4.61 -6.92
N PHE A 209 6.82 -3.95 -6.05
CA PHE A 209 7.64 -4.65 -5.07
C PHE A 209 6.84 -5.15 -3.87
N ASN A 210 5.63 -4.63 -3.62
CA ASN A 210 4.83 -5.03 -2.47
C ASN A 210 4.34 -6.48 -2.59
N PHE A 211 4.58 -7.30 -1.57
CA PHE A 211 4.07 -8.67 -1.51
C PHE A 211 2.53 -8.70 -1.45
N ARG A 212 1.91 -7.80 -0.67
CA ARG A 212 0.47 -7.58 -0.66
C ARG A 212 0.18 -6.09 -0.80
N ASN A 213 -0.88 -5.74 -1.52
CA ASN A 213 -1.28 -4.35 -1.74
C ASN A 213 -2.50 -3.96 -0.87
N PHE A 214 -2.78 -2.66 -0.84
CA PHE A 214 -3.58 -1.94 0.18
C PHE A 214 -2.92 -1.85 1.57
N TRP A 215 -3.38 -0.88 2.37
CA TRP A 215 -2.91 -0.68 3.74
C TRP A 215 -3.12 -1.89 4.67
N ASP A 216 -4.19 -2.66 4.47
CA ASP A 216 -4.51 -3.87 5.24
C ASP A 216 -4.05 -5.16 4.58
N GLY A 217 -3.36 -5.09 3.44
CA GLY A 217 -2.84 -6.26 2.74
C GLY A 217 -3.92 -7.15 2.11
N ARG A 218 -5.16 -6.67 1.96
CA ARG A 218 -6.27 -7.49 1.44
C ARG A 218 -6.10 -7.92 -0.02
N ALA A 219 -5.32 -7.20 -0.81
CA ALA A 219 -4.98 -7.61 -2.17
C ALA A 219 -3.86 -8.66 -2.12
N ASN A 220 -4.25 -9.90 -2.40
CA ASN A 220 -3.41 -11.09 -2.24
C ASN A 220 -2.25 -11.12 -3.24
N ASN A 221 -1.10 -11.68 -2.84
CA ASN A 221 0.05 -11.90 -3.74
C ASN A 221 -0.28 -12.84 -4.90
N ILE A 222 -1.25 -13.73 -4.71
CA ILE A 222 -1.75 -14.64 -5.75
C ILE A 222 -2.95 -14.00 -6.43
N PHE A 223 -2.84 -13.72 -7.72
CA PHE A 223 -4.00 -13.32 -8.52
C PHE A 223 -4.71 -14.55 -9.09
N ASN A 224 -6.00 -14.65 -8.78
CA ASN A 224 -6.85 -15.79 -9.14
C ASN A 224 -7.56 -15.62 -10.51
N GLY A 225 -7.37 -14.45 -11.15
CA GLY A 225 -7.91 -14.11 -12.45
C GLY A 225 -9.16 -13.22 -12.43
N SER A 226 -9.83 -13.06 -11.28
CA SER A 226 -11.12 -12.34 -11.25
C SER A 226 -11.44 -11.56 -9.97
N SER A 227 -10.67 -11.71 -8.88
CA SER A 227 -10.95 -11.02 -7.61
C SER A 227 -9.67 -10.73 -6.81
N PRO A 228 -9.70 -9.80 -5.82
CA PRO A 228 -8.51 -9.41 -5.05
C PRO A 228 -8.04 -10.46 -4.04
N TRP A 229 -8.82 -11.51 -3.82
CA TRP A 229 -8.75 -12.35 -2.62
C TRP A 229 -7.85 -13.59 -2.76
N GLY A 230 -7.22 -13.81 -3.92
CA GLY A 230 -6.36 -14.97 -4.16
C GLY A 230 -7.07 -16.29 -3.88
N ASP A 231 -6.46 -17.14 -3.04
CA ASP A 231 -6.98 -18.46 -2.67
C ASP A 231 -8.25 -18.41 -1.82
N ARG A 232 -8.56 -17.26 -1.21
CA ARG A 232 -9.71 -17.09 -0.31
C ARG A 232 -11.07 -17.02 -1.00
N ASP A 233 -11.12 -16.66 -2.28
CA ASP A 233 -12.37 -16.61 -3.05
C ASP A 233 -12.64 -17.91 -3.82
N PRO A 234 -13.54 -18.79 -3.33
CA PRO A 234 -13.78 -20.09 -3.95
C PRO A 234 -14.41 -20.00 -5.36
N ASN A 235 -15.01 -18.85 -5.72
CA ASN A 235 -15.75 -18.67 -6.96
C ASN A 235 -14.91 -18.00 -8.07
N ALA A 236 -13.67 -17.64 -7.75
CA ALA A 236 -12.77 -16.97 -8.67
C ALA A 236 -12.39 -17.85 -9.86
N GLY A 237 -12.08 -17.19 -10.98
CA GLY A 237 -11.52 -17.83 -12.16
C GLY A 237 -11.97 -17.20 -13.46
N VAL A 238 -11.38 -17.66 -14.54
CA VAL A 238 -11.54 -17.15 -15.89
C VAL A 238 -12.08 -18.23 -16.82
N TRP A 239 -12.88 -17.82 -17.79
CA TRP A 239 -13.36 -18.69 -18.86
C TRP A 239 -12.25 -18.95 -19.86
N PHE A 240 -11.96 -20.22 -20.10
CA PHE A 240 -10.92 -20.69 -21.00
C PHE A 240 -11.57 -21.45 -22.16
N LYS A 241 -11.19 -21.12 -23.39
CA LYS A 241 -11.59 -21.82 -24.61
C LYS A 241 -10.63 -22.97 -24.89
N LYS A 242 -11.13 -24.20 -24.93
CA LYS A 242 -10.38 -25.40 -25.29
C LYS A 242 -10.17 -25.51 -26.80
N SER A 243 -9.26 -26.41 -27.19
CA SER A 243 -8.99 -26.75 -28.59
C SER A 243 -10.21 -27.30 -29.33
N ASP A 244 -11.12 -27.98 -28.63
CA ASP A 244 -12.40 -28.47 -29.18
C ASP A 244 -13.47 -27.37 -29.34
N GLY A 245 -13.17 -26.13 -28.97
CA GLY A 245 -14.07 -24.98 -29.03
C GLY A 245 -15.00 -24.82 -27.83
N THR A 246 -15.04 -25.77 -26.89
CA THR A 246 -15.82 -25.66 -25.65
C THR A 246 -15.15 -24.75 -24.63
N PHE A 247 -15.90 -24.28 -23.64
CA PHE A 247 -15.39 -23.41 -22.59
C PHE A 247 -15.42 -24.09 -21.23
N ILE A 248 -14.43 -23.78 -20.40
CA ILE A 248 -14.37 -24.19 -19.00
C ILE A 248 -13.91 -23.03 -18.13
N LYS A 249 -14.46 -22.89 -16.93
CA LYS A 249 -13.97 -21.91 -15.96
C LYS A 249 -12.80 -22.52 -15.18
N LYS A 250 -11.66 -21.83 -15.13
CA LYS A 250 -10.45 -22.23 -14.40
C LYS A 250 -9.95 -21.09 -13.55
N ARG A 251 -9.55 -21.40 -12.32
CA ARG A 251 -8.84 -20.48 -11.44
C ARG A 251 -7.41 -20.28 -11.98
N LEU A 252 -6.95 -19.04 -12.00
CA LEU A 252 -5.52 -18.77 -12.20
C LEU A 252 -4.79 -18.81 -10.86
N TRP A 253 -3.48 -18.98 -10.90
CA TRP A 253 -2.64 -18.99 -9.71
C TRP A 253 -1.33 -18.28 -10.02
N LEU A 254 -1.41 -16.95 -10.18
CA LEU A 254 -0.28 -16.11 -10.55
C LEU A 254 0.32 -15.51 -9.28
N ILE A 255 1.48 -16.00 -8.87
CA ILE A 255 2.25 -15.44 -7.75
C ILE A 255 2.85 -14.07 -8.14
N ASN A 256 3.18 -13.24 -7.15
CA ASN A 256 3.74 -11.89 -7.38
C ASN A 256 2.82 -11.00 -8.22
N SER A 257 1.51 -11.21 -8.09
CA SER A 257 0.45 -10.49 -8.81
C SER A 257 -0.48 -9.73 -7.86
N SER A 258 0.04 -9.23 -6.74
CA SER A 258 -0.71 -8.38 -5.82
C SER A 258 -1.24 -7.09 -6.47
N LEU A 259 -0.56 -6.58 -7.50
CA LEU A 259 -1.03 -5.46 -8.31
C LEU A 259 -2.29 -5.82 -9.11
N ALA A 260 -2.33 -6.98 -9.78
CA ALA A 260 -3.54 -7.41 -10.48
C ALA A 260 -4.69 -7.70 -9.53
N SER A 261 -4.41 -8.29 -8.37
CA SER A 261 -5.38 -8.45 -7.27
C SER A 261 -5.93 -7.09 -6.82
N GLN A 262 -5.07 -6.10 -6.59
CA GLN A 262 -5.50 -4.77 -6.16
C GLN A 262 -6.31 -4.04 -7.23
N ALA A 263 -5.88 -4.09 -8.50
CA ALA A 263 -6.53 -3.41 -9.60
C ALA A 263 -8.01 -3.81 -9.79
N VAL A 264 -8.39 -5.04 -9.41
CA VAL A 264 -9.77 -5.53 -9.57
C VAL A 264 -10.69 -5.23 -8.39
N ALA A 265 -10.33 -4.35 -7.46
CA ALA A 265 -11.23 -3.89 -6.40
C ALA A 265 -11.85 -2.50 -6.68
N PRO A 266 -11.06 -1.44 -6.96
CA PRO A 266 -11.58 -0.07 -7.08
C PRO A 266 -12.73 0.13 -8.07
N PRO A 267 -12.71 -0.46 -9.30
CA PRO A 267 -13.78 -0.25 -10.28
C PRO A 267 -15.17 -0.72 -9.85
N LEU A 268 -15.26 -1.55 -8.81
CA LEU A 268 -16.51 -2.10 -8.26
C LEU A 268 -16.82 -1.55 -6.86
N ASP A 269 -15.89 -0.85 -6.22
CA ASP A 269 -16.10 -0.32 -4.88
C ASP A 269 -16.98 0.93 -4.96
N ASP A 270 -17.99 0.97 -4.10
CA ASP A 270 -19.00 2.02 -4.15
C ASP A 270 -18.58 3.33 -3.49
N PHE A 271 -17.43 3.39 -2.81
CA PHE A 271 -16.78 4.63 -2.40
C PHE A 271 -15.80 5.13 -3.46
N GLU A 272 -15.13 4.22 -4.16
CA GLU A 272 -14.02 4.54 -5.06
C GLU A 272 -14.52 4.93 -6.46
N MET A 273 -15.01 3.98 -7.26
CA MET A 273 -15.25 4.22 -8.69
C MET A 273 -16.59 3.71 -9.23
N GLY A 274 -17.24 2.75 -8.57
CA GLY A 274 -18.37 2.02 -9.13
C GLY A 274 -19.71 2.35 -8.44
N CYS A 275 -20.81 2.33 -9.17
CA CYS A 275 -22.12 2.24 -8.52
C CYS A 275 -22.28 0.90 -7.80
N HIS A 276 -23.03 0.89 -6.69
CA HIS A 276 -23.25 -0.32 -5.90
C HIS A 276 -23.86 -1.44 -6.75
N GLY A 277 -23.25 -2.64 -6.74
CA GLY A 277 -23.74 -3.81 -7.47
C GLY A 277 -23.22 -3.96 -8.90
N ARG A 278 -22.34 -3.06 -9.37
CA ARG A 278 -21.65 -3.19 -10.66
C ARG A 278 -20.71 -4.39 -10.69
N THR A 279 -20.55 -5.05 -11.84
CA THR A 279 -19.60 -6.16 -12.03
C THR A 279 -18.51 -5.84 -13.07
N PHE A 280 -17.44 -6.64 -13.11
CA PHE A 280 -16.43 -6.51 -14.17
C PHE A 280 -16.98 -6.87 -15.56
N ALA A 281 -17.98 -7.75 -15.65
CA ALA A 281 -18.60 -8.07 -16.92
C ALA A 281 -19.37 -6.88 -17.49
N ASP A 282 -20.03 -6.10 -16.62
CA ASP A 282 -20.65 -4.82 -16.99
C ASP A 282 -19.61 -3.80 -17.47
N LEU A 283 -18.48 -3.69 -16.76
CA LEU A 283 -17.38 -2.82 -17.19
C LEU A 283 -16.80 -3.24 -18.54
N GLY A 284 -16.62 -4.54 -18.77
CA GLY A 284 -16.18 -5.06 -20.06
C GLY A 284 -17.16 -4.76 -21.18
N ARG A 285 -18.46 -4.87 -20.91
CA ARG A 285 -19.53 -4.52 -21.85
C ARG A 285 -19.47 -3.05 -22.23
N LYS A 286 -19.31 -2.17 -21.23
CA LYS A 286 -19.15 -0.73 -21.43
C LYS A 286 -17.94 -0.40 -22.30
N LEU A 287 -16.78 -0.95 -21.98
CA LEU A 287 -15.52 -0.46 -22.54
C LEU A 287 -15.12 -1.11 -23.86
N GLN A 288 -15.44 -2.37 -24.13
CA GLN A 288 -14.81 -3.12 -25.22
C GLN A 288 -14.84 -2.41 -26.59
N TYR A 289 -15.94 -1.72 -26.93
CA TYR A 289 -16.14 -1.02 -28.21
C TYR A 289 -15.83 0.48 -28.16
N ARG A 290 -15.46 1.00 -26.99
CA ARG A 290 -15.10 2.40 -26.80
C ARG A 290 -13.70 2.71 -27.29
N GLN A 291 -13.51 3.96 -27.67
CA GLN A 291 -12.19 4.48 -27.96
C GLN A 291 -11.52 4.80 -26.62
N PRO A 292 -10.34 4.25 -26.33
CA PRO A 292 -9.65 4.57 -25.08
C PRO A 292 -9.35 6.07 -25.00
N LEU A 293 -9.57 6.65 -23.82
CA LEU A 293 -9.31 8.05 -23.51
C LEU A 293 -10.10 9.04 -24.39
N GLU A 294 -11.27 8.65 -24.92
CA GLU A 294 -12.05 9.47 -25.87
C GLU A 294 -12.52 10.83 -25.33
N HIS A 295 -12.37 11.07 -24.02
CA HIS A 295 -12.67 12.34 -23.36
C HIS A 295 -11.43 13.03 -22.77
N GLN A 296 -10.22 12.55 -23.07
CA GLN A 296 -8.98 13.02 -22.49
C GLN A 296 -7.93 13.23 -23.57
N GLN A 297 -7.23 14.36 -23.52
CA GLN A 297 -6.10 14.60 -24.40
C GLN A 297 -4.96 13.62 -24.10
N VAL A 298 -4.30 13.13 -25.15
CA VAL A 298 -3.10 12.29 -25.03
C VAL A 298 -1.93 13.03 -25.64
N HIS A 299 -0.82 13.15 -24.91
CA HIS A 299 0.34 13.87 -25.44
C HIS A 299 0.95 13.14 -26.65
N TRP A 300 1.32 13.87 -27.71
CA TRP A 300 1.89 13.29 -28.94
C TRP A 300 3.21 12.53 -28.69
N ASN A 301 3.95 12.96 -27.67
CA ASN A 301 5.19 12.34 -27.19
C ASN A 301 5.00 11.53 -25.90
N ASP A 302 3.80 11.00 -25.62
CA ASP A 302 3.60 10.07 -24.50
C ASP A 302 4.49 8.82 -24.67
N SER A 303 5.15 8.38 -23.59
CA SER A 303 6.17 7.32 -23.64
C SER A 303 5.63 5.94 -24.05
N VAL A 304 4.32 5.72 -23.90
CA VAL A 304 3.65 4.44 -24.17
C VAL A 304 2.60 4.59 -25.26
N LEU A 305 1.82 5.67 -25.21
CA LEU A 305 0.62 5.86 -26.03
C LEU A 305 0.85 6.69 -27.29
N SER A 306 2.03 7.30 -27.48
CA SER A 306 2.33 8.15 -28.64
C SER A 306 2.01 7.50 -29.98
N SER A 307 2.34 6.21 -30.16
CA SER A 307 2.05 5.46 -31.40
C SER A 307 0.55 5.28 -31.70
N LEU A 308 -0.31 5.51 -30.70
CA LEU A 308 -1.77 5.42 -30.81
C LEU A 308 -2.45 6.79 -30.68
N ALA A 309 -1.75 7.83 -30.21
CA ALA A 309 -2.34 9.14 -30.01
C ALA A 309 -2.70 9.82 -31.34
N PHE A 310 -3.81 10.57 -31.38
CA PHE A 310 -4.16 11.43 -32.52
C PHE A 310 -3.39 12.76 -32.54
N SER A 311 -2.66 13.05 -31.47
CA SER A 311 -2.00 14.33 -31.24
C SER A 311 -0.75 14.52 -32.10
N THR A 312 -0.43 15.78 -32.37
CA THR A 312 0.85 16.21 -33.00
C THR A 312 1.52 17.29 -32.13
N PRO A 313 2.78 17.70 -32.39
CA PRO A 313 3.52 18.64 -31.55
C PRO A 313 2.83 19.95 -31.16
N ASN A 314 1.84 20.40 -31.93
CA ASN A 314 1.10 21.65 -31.67
C ASN A 314 -0.43 21.46 -31.65
N ASN A 315 -0.91 20.21 -31.60
CA ASN A 315 -2.33 19.91 -31.60
C ASN A 315 -2.60 18.66 -30.75
N LEU A 316 -2.90 18.87 -29.48
CA LEU A 316 -3.35 17.80 -28.59
C LEU A 316 -4.79 17.43 -28.91
N GLN A 317 -5.04 16.14 -29.08
CA GLN A 317 -6.33 15.57 -29.44
C GLN A 317 -6.77 14.50 -28.43
N LEU A 318 -8.08 14.28 -28.38
CA LEU A 318 -8.71 13.32 -27.49
C LEU A 318 -8.54 11.88 -27.99
N GLY A 319 -8.24 10.97 -27.07
CA GLY A 319 -8.27 9.53 -27.27
C GLY A 319 -7.22 8.93 -28.20
N LEU A 320 -7.37 7.62 -28.42
CA LEU A 320 -6.42 6.79 -29.14
C LEU A 320 -7.00 6.18 -30.41
N ASN A 321 -6.19 5.99 -31.44
CA ASN A 321 -6.54 5.36 -32.71
C ASN A 321 -6.66 3.83 -32.61
N THR A 322 -7.51 3.36 -31.70
CA THR A 322 -7.80 1.94 -31.46
C THR A 322 -9.11 1.79 -30.69
N LYS A 323 -9.46 0.54 -30.37
CA LYS A 323 -10.57 0.17 -29.47
C LYS A 323 -10.04 -0.80 -28.41
N TYR A 324 -10.68 -0.85 -27.24
CA TYR A 324 -10.25 -1.73 -26.16
C TYR A 324 -10.20 -3.20 -26.57
N TYR A 325 -11.21 -3.71 -27.28
CA TYR A 325 -11.22 -5.10 -27.75
C TYR A 325 -9.99 -5.43 -28.63
N ARG A 326 -9.52 -4.48 -29.45
CA ARG A 326 -8.34 -4.68 -30.31
C ARG A 326 -7.06 -4.74 -29.50
N LEU A 327 -6.94 -3.92 -28.46
CA LEU A 327 -5.79 -3.97 -27.55
C LEU A 327 -5.76 -5.30 -26.80
N ILE A 328 -6.92 -5.76 -26.29
CA ILE A 328 -7.05 -7.08 -25.63
C ILE A 328 -6.64 -8.21 -26.58
N GLN A 329 -7.16 -8.22 -27.80
CA GLN A 329 -6.84 -9.27 -28.79
C GLN A 329 -5.36 -9.33 -29.18
N LYS A 330 -4.67 -8.18 -29.17
CA LYS A 330 -3.24 -8.12 -29.45
C LYS A 330 -2.39 -8.52 -28.24
N ALA A 331 -2.82 -8.13 -27.04
CA ALA A 331 -2.06 -8.35 -25.81
C ALA A 331 -2.21 -9.78 -25.24
N PHE A 332 -3.40 -10.39 -25.35
CA PHE A 332 -3.73 -11.61 -24.63
C PHE A 332 -3.95 -12.81 -25.55
N ASN A 333 -3.59 -13.99 -25.03
CA ASN A 333 -3.75 -15.26 -25.71
C ASN A 333 -5.23 -15.50 -26.13
N PRO A 334 -5.50 -15.88 -27.39
CA PRO A 334 -6.86 -16.08 -27.92
C PRO A 334 -7.76 -17.05 -27.17
N LYS A 335 -7.21 -17.93 -26.33
CA LYS A 335 -8.01 -18.84 -25.50
C LYS A 335 -8.83 -18.12 -24.42
N TYR A 336 -8.51 -16.87 -24.10
CA TYR A 336 -9.18 -16.09 -23.05
C TYR A 336 -10.26 -15.14 -23.56
N TRP A 337 -10.41 -14.95 -24.87
CA TRP A 337 -11.37 -13.99 -25.41
C TRP A 337 -12.15 -14.54 -26.61
N SER A 338 -13.40 -14.11 -26.69
CA SER A 338 -14.31 -14.37 -27.79
C SER A 338 -15.41 -13.33 -27.72
N ALA A 339 -15.73 -12.72 -28.86
CA ALA A 339 -16.81 -11.73 -28.97
C ALA A 339 -18.19 -12.39 -29.10
N ILE A 340 -18.28 -13.72 -29.12
CA ILE A 340 -19.55 -14.44 -29.28
C ILE A 340 -20.21 -14.54 -27.90
N PRO A 341 -21.43 -13.97 -27.72
CA PRO A 341 -22.22 -14.15 -26.51
C PRO A 341 -22.52 -15.63 -26.23
N ASN A 342 -22.50 -16.02 -24.96
CA ASN A 342 -22.89 -17.36 -24.56
C ASN A 342 -23.49 -17.34 -23.15
N GLU A 343 -24.64 -17.99 -22.97
CA GLU A 343 -25.38 -18.00 -21.70
C GLU A 343 -24.55 -18.51 -20.50
N GLN A 344 -23.56 -19.37 -20.75
CA GLN A 344 -22.64 -19.86 -19.71
C GLN A 344 -21.83 -18.73 -19.05
N PHE A 345 -21.64 -17.61 -19.75
CA PHE A 345 -20.90 -16.44 -19.27
C PHE A 345 -21.78 -15.51 -18.41
N GLY A 346 -23.07 -15.83 -18.26
CA GLY A 346 -24.02 -15.06 -17.50
C GLY A 346 -24.66 -13.92 -18.29
N PHE A 347 -25.44 -13.11 -17.60
CA PHE A 347 -26.20 -11.99 -18.15
C PHE A 347 -26.10 -10.79 -17.19
N PRO A 348 -26.33 -9.56 -17.67
CA PRO A 348 -26.52 -8.39 -16.81
C PRO A 348 -27.60 -8.60 -15.75
N ALA A 349 -27.65 -7.70 -14.78
CA ALA A 349 -28.74 -7.63 -13.83
C ALA A 349 -30.11 -7.60 -14.55
N ALA A 350 -31.13 -8.21 -13.96
CA ALA A 350 -32.47 -8.31 -14.57
C ALA A 350 -33.11 -6.94 -14.91
N ALA A 351 -32.68 -5.89 -14.22
CA ALA A 351 -33.13 -4.52 -14.45
C ALA A 351 -32.42 -3.82 -15.63
N SER A 352 -31.33 -4.37 -16.16
CA SER A 352 -30.60 -3.82 -17.30
C SER A 352 -31.43 -3.96 -18.58
N SER A 353 -31.42 -2.92 -19.41
CA SER A 353 -32.03 -2.96 -20.75
C SER A 353 -31.38 -3.98 -21.68
N THR A 354 -30.14 -4.39 -21.38
CA THR A 354 -29.38 -5.38 -22.15
C THR A 354 -29.40 -6.78 -21.52
N HIS A 355 -30.25 -7.03 -20.52
CA HIS A 355 -30.37 -8.33 -19.83
C HIS A 355 -30.65 -9.50 -20.78
N THR A 356 -31.31 -9.28 -21.92
CA THR A 356 -31.60 -10.33 -22.90
C THR A 356 -30.35 -10.81 -23.66
N LEU A 357 -29.22 -10.12 -23.54
CA LEU A 357 -27.97 -10.48 -24.21
C LEU A 357 -26.95 -11.00 -23.20
N ALA A 358 -26.65 -12.29 -23.32
CA ALA A 358 -25.60 -12.96 -22.56
C ALA A 358 -24.26 -12.24 -22.72
N TYR A 359 -23.40 -12.37 -21.72
CA TYR A 359 -22.03 -11.88 -21.86
C TYR A 359 -21.26 -12.65 -22.92
N SER A 360 -20.30 -11.97 -23.56
CA SER A 360 -19.24 -12.61 -24.32
C SER A 360 -18.14 -13.10 -23.38
N GLN A 361 -17.23 -13.96 -23.87
CA GLN A 361 -16.09 -14.39 -23.06
C GLN A 361 -15.20 -13.19 -22.69
N THR A 362 -15.05 -12.22 -23.59
CA THR A 362 -14.26 -11.01 -23.35
C THR A 362 -14.82 -10.19 -22.18
N GLU A 363 -16.14 -10.06 -22.11
CA GLU A 363 -16.83 -9.36 -21.02
C GLU A 363 -16.68 -10.13 -19.70
N ALA A 364 -16.99 -11.44 -19.70
CA ALA A 364 -16.90 -12.25 -18.49
C ALA A 364 -15.47 -12.38 -17.92
N ASN A 365 -14.45 -12.28 -18.78
CA ASN A 365 -13.04 -12.26 -18.38
C ASN A 365 -12.47 -10.85 -18.20
N PHE A 366 -13.27 -9.79 -18.21
CA PHE A 366 -12.71 -8.44 -18.24
C PHE A 366 -11.84 -8.11 -17.01
N ALA A 367 -12.13 -8.69 -15.86
CA ALA A 367 -11.27 -8.60 -14.65
C ALA A 367 -9.84 -9.11 -14.91
N LEU A 368 -9.66 -10.17 -15.70
CA LEU A 368 -8.34 -10.69 -16.09
C LEU A 368 -7.56 -9.65 -16.89
N PHE A 369 -8.20 -9.10 -17.93
CA PHE A 369 -7.55 -8.14 -18.83
C PHE A 369 -7.23 -6.84 -18.09
N PHE A 370 -8.18 -6.36 -17.28
CA PHE A 370 -8.01 -5.16 -16.48
C PHE A 370 -6.87 -5.34 -15.47
N GLY A 371 -6.95 -6.37 -14.61
CA GLY A 371 -5.97 -6.60 -13.55
C GLY A 371 -4.55 -6.80 -14.09
N LEU A 372 -4.37 -7.68 -15.08
CA LEU A 372 -3.04 -7.96 -15.62
C LEU A 372 -2.47 -6.80 -16.44
N SER A 373 -3.28 -6.08 -17.22
CA SER A 373 -2.76 -4.93 -17.98
C SER A 373 -2.36 -3.77 -17.05
N LEU A 374 -3.13 -3.50 -16.00
CA LEU A 374 -2.74 -2.53 -14.97
C LEU A 374 -1.49 -2.99 -14.22
N GLN A 375 -1.37 -4.27 -13.88
CA GLN A 375 -0.13 -4.79 -13.31
C GLN A 375 1.06 -4.52 -14.26
N MET A 376 0.91 -4.80 -15.56
CA MET A 376 1.98 -4.55 -16.53
C MET A 376 2.39 -3.08 -16.61
N TYR A 377 1.42 -2.16 -16.61
CA TYR A 377 1.69 -0.72 -16.62
C TYR A 377 2.29 -0.23 -15.30
N ILE A 378 1.69 -0.54 -14.15
CA ILE A 378 2.18 -0.08 -12.84
C ILE A 378 3.57 -0.67 -12.55
N SER A 379 3.90 -1.84 -13.09
CA SER A 379 5.25 -2.41 -13.01
C SER A 379 6.32 -1.63 -13.76
N THR A 380 5.96 -0.68 -14.64
CA THR A 380 6.92 0.24 -15.27
C THR A 380 7.15 1.50 -14.44
N LEU A 381 6.32 1.79 -13.43
CA LEU A 381 6.42 2.98 -12.59
C LEU A 381 7.46 2.79 -11.47
N ILE A 382 8.72 2.63 -11.88
CA ILE A 382 9.85 2.41 -10.98
C ILE A 382 10.65 3.71 -10.83
N SER A 383 10.78 4.16 -9.58
CA SER A 383 11.49 5.39 -9.19
C SER A 383 12.83 5.03 -8.57
N ASP A 384 13.80 4.78 -9.44
CA ASP A 384 15.17 4.30 -9.14
C ASP A 384 16.28 5.27 -9.60
N ASP A 385 15.97 6.55 -9.78
CA ASP A 385 16.91 7.60 -10.24
C ASP A 385 16.85 8.87 -9.37
N SER A 386 16.54 8.71 -8.08
CA SER A 386 16.63 9.80 -7.10
C SER A 386 18.08 10.19 -6.83
N PRO A 387 18.36 11.36 -6.20
CA PRO A 387 19.71 11.69 -5.72
C PRO A 387 20.36 10.56 -4.90
N PHE A 388 19.57 9.82 -4.13
CA PHE A 388 20.02 8.63 -3.41
C PHE A 388 20.47 7.49 -4.34
N ASP A 389 19.78 7.26 -5.45
CA ASP A 389 20.12 6.20 -6.41
C ASP A 389 21.25 6.61 -7.38
N GLN A 390 21.43 7.92 -7.61
CA GLN A 390 22.48 8.50 -8.44
C GLN A 390 23.82 8.66 -7.71
N SER A 391 23.79 8.63 -6.38
CA SER A 391 24.99 8.69 -5.55
C SER A 391 25.99 7.60 -5.93
N GLU A 392 27.28 7.92 -5.80
CA GLU A 392 28.31 6.88 -5.74
C GLU A 392 27.98 5.89 -4.62
N VAL A 393 28.27 4.60 -4.85
CA VAL A 393 28.02 3.53 -3.89
C VAL A 393 29.32 2.81 -3.52
N ASP A 394 29.37 2.27 -2.31
CA ASP A 394 30.42 1.37 -1.89
C ASP A 394 30.30 -0.03 -2.55
N GLU A 395 31.18 -0.96 -2.19
CA GLU A 395 31.17 -2.34 -2.70
C GLU A 395 29.91 -3.15 -2.33
N HIS A 396 29.13 -2.65 -1.37
CA HIS A 396 27.87 -3.25 -0.92
C HIS A 396 26.64 -2.54 -1.50
N GLY A 397 26.81 -1.51 -2.33
CA GLY A 397 25.72 -0.76 -2.95
C GLY A 397 25.07 0.28 -2.02
N THR A 398 25.74 0.65 -0.93
CA THR A 398 25.32 1.73 -0.03
C THR A 398 25.75 3.09 -0.60
N PRO A 399 24.88 4.10 -0.67
CA PRO A 399 25.26 5.45 -1.08
C PRO A 399 26.31 6.11 -0.16
N ILE A 400 27.35 6.68 -0.77
CA ILE A 400 28.47 7.39 -0.11
C ILE A 400 28.71 8.81 -0.64
N GLY A 401 27.97 9.22 -1.68
CA GLY A 401 28.12 10.49 -2.39
C GLY A 401 26.94 11.45 -2.18
N LEU A 402 26.18 11.29 -1.09
CA LEU A 402 25.10 12.22 -0.72
C LEU A 402 25.67 13.59 -0.29
N SER A 403 24.82 14.62 -0.29
CA SER A 403 25.17 15.90 0.36
C SER A 403 25.50 15.68 1.84
N GLU A 404 26.36 16.50 2.45
CA GLU A 404 26.77 16.32 3.85
C GLU A 404 25.57 16.23 4.82
N SER A 405 24.51 17.03 4.59
CA SER A 405 23.30 17.00 5.40
C SER A 405 22.50 15.72 5.20
N ALA A 406 22.31 15.28 3.95
CA ALA A 406 21.62 14.03 3.66
C ALA A 406 22.41 12.80 4.16
N GLN A 407 23.74 12.84 4.15
CA GLN A 407 24.56 11.77 4.71
C GLN A 407 24.38 11.67 6.23
N ARG A 408 24.44 12.79 6.95
CA ARG A 408 24.11 12.80 8.40
C ARG A 408 22.68 12.33 8.66
N GLY A 409 21.75 12.69 7.79
CA GLY A 409 20.36 12.24 7.86
C GLY A 409 20.20 10.73 7.68
N LEU A 410 20.97 10.12 6.77
CA LEU A 410 21.03 8.66 6.59
C LEU A 410 21.58 7.97 7.84
N ASP A 411 22.62 8.52 8.46
CA ASP A 411 23.16 8.00 9.72
C ASP A 411 22.10 8.07 10.84
N ILE A 412 21.44 9.21 10.98
CA ILE A 412 20.32 9.40 11.94
C ILE A 412 19.18 8.42 11.66
N PHE A 413 18.84 8.17 10.40
CA PHE A 413 17.78 7.23 10.01
C PHE A 413 18.09 5.80 10.48
N ARG A 414 19.35 5.39 10.43
CA ARG A 414 19.82 4.08 10.91
C ARG A 414 19.86 4.04 12.44
N ASP A 415 20.48 5.04 13.06
CA ASP A 415 20.64 5.16 14.51
C ASP A 415 19.30 5.30 15.24
N SER A 416 18.29 5.89 14.58
CA SER A 416 16.91 5.99 15.07
C SER A 416 16.05 4.76 14.74
N HIS A 417 16.65 3.69 14.23
CA HIS A 417 16.01 2.41 13.90
C HIS A 417 14.91 2.48 12.83
N CYS A 418 14.81 3.57 12.06
CA CYS A 418 13.84 3.67 10.96
C CYS A 418 14.08 2.56 9.91
N ALA A 419 15.37 2.23 9.72
CA ALA A 419 15.82 1.16 8.85
C ALA A 419 15.39 -0.25 9.31
N LEU A 420 14.80 -0.47 10.49
CA LEU A 420 14.28 -1.81 10.87
C LEU A 420 12.94 -2.13 10.19
N CYS A 421 12.17 -1.11 9.81
CA CYS A 421 10.88 -1.28 9.13
C CYS A 421 10.98 -0.86 7.66
N HIS A 422 11.73 0.22 7.39
CA HIS A 422 11.96 0.76 6.06
C HIS A 422 13.25 0.21 5.45
N ILE A 423 13.27 -1.10 5.28
CA ILE A 423 14.44 -1.88 4.83
C ILE A 423 14.57 -1.93 3.32
N GLY A 424 15.79 -2.27 2.89
CA GLY A 424 16.09 -2.63 1.52
C GLY A 424 15.93 -1.47 0.54
N PRO A 425 16.07 -1.74 -0.76
CA PRO A 425 16.18 -0.70 -1.77
C PRO A 425 14.88 0.08 -1.96
N ASN A 426 13.73 -0.54 -1.68
CA ASN A 426 12.44 0.12 -1.77
C ASN A 426 12.00 0.79 -0.45
N PHE A 427 12.86 0.80 0.59
CA PHE A 427 12.54 1.38 1.91
C PHE A 427 11.24 0.85 2.53
N THR A 428 11.01 -0.46 2.43
CA THR A 428 9.84 -1.12 3.03
C THR A 428 10.08 -2.61 3.23
N ALA A 429 9.73 -3.11 4.42
CA ALA A 429 9.68 -4.54 4.70
C ALA A 429 8.53 -5.27 3.97
N ALA A 430 7.57 -4.54 3.39
CA ALA A 430 6.51 -5.12 2.58
C ALA A 430 7.00 -5.67 1.24
N ALA A 431 8.23 -5.35 0.83
CA ALA A 431 8.88 -5.90 -0.36
C ALA A 431 9.52 -7.27 -0.10
N VAL A 432 8.74 -8.21 0.45
CA VAL A 432 9.20 -9.51 0.98
C VAL A 432 10.08 -10.26 -0.03
N VAL A 433 9.60 -10.47 -1.27
CA VAL A 433 10.34 -11.24 -2.28
C VAL A 433 11.66 -10.56 -2.65
N THR A 434 11.63 -9.27 -2.95
CA THR A 434 12.83 -8.50 -3.33
C THR A 434 13.85 -8.44 -2.22
N ASN A 435 13.41 -8.17 -0.99
CA ASN A 435 14.28 -8.14 0.18
C ASN A 435 14.86 -9.53 0.48
N GLY A 436 14.06 -10.59 0.37
CA GLY A 436 14.52 -11.96 0.58
C GLY A 436 15.53 -12.43 -0.47
N ILE A 437 15.42 -11.96 -1.72
CA ILE A 437 16.46 -12.16 -2.75
C ILE A 437 17.73 -11.39 -2.37
N LEU A 438 17.58 -10.11 -2.02
CA LEU A 438 18.71 -9.25 -1.65
C LEU A 438 19.48 -9.82 -0.45
N GLN A 439 18.78 -10.33 0.55
CA GLN A 439 19.37 -10.91 1.75
C GLN A 439 20.26 -12.12 1.44
N LYS A 440 19.96 -12.87 0.36
CA LYS A 440 20.76 -14.02 -0.08
C LYS A 440 22.00 -13.60 -0.86
N ILE A 441 21.89 -12.58 -1.70
CA ILE A 441 22.97 -12.15 -2.60
C ILE A 441 23.92 -11.12 -1.97
N ASN A 442 23.43 -10.32 -1.02
CA ASN A 442 24.20 -9.34 -0.27
C ASN A 442 23.76 -9.30 1.21
N PRO A 443 24.23 -10.25 2.04
CA PRO A 443 23.83 -10.31 3.44
C PRO A 443 24.23 -9.09 4.27
N HIS A 444 25.30 -8.38 3.89
CA HIS A 444 25.75 -7.15 4.56
C HIS A 444 24.69 -6.04 4.50
N ALA A 445 23.85 -6.04 3.45
CA ALA A 445 22.72 -5.12 3.31
C ALA A 445 21.72 -5.18 4.48
N PHE A 446 21.67 -6.30 5.21
CA PHE A 446 20.75 -6.49 6.33
C PHE A 446 21.42 -6.40 7.71
N GLY A 447 22.69 -5.96 7.75
CA GLY A 447 23.45 -5.75 8.98
C GLY A 447 23.81 -7.03 9.73
N ASN A 448 24.22 -6.87 11.00
CA ASN A 448 24.68 -7.96 11.86
C ASN A 448 23.56 -8.93 12.25
N GLU A 449 23.94 -10.16 12.63
CA GLU A 449 23.02 -11.25 13.00
C GLU A 449 21.99 -10.89 14.08
N ALA A 450 22.31 -9.96 14.98
CA ALA A 450 21.46 -9.61 16.12
C ALA A 450 20.20 -8.80 15.77
N PHE A 451 20.15 -8.15 14.60
CA PHE A 451 19.04 -7.24 14.20
C PHE A 451 18.50 -7.54 12.80
N ARG A 452 18.42 -8.83 12.45
CA ARG A 452 17.81 -9.26 11.19
C ARG A 452 16.29 -9.12 11.26
N VAL A 453 15.72 -8.69 10.13
CA VAL A 453 14.28 -8.70 9.88
C VAL A 453 14.02 -9.82 8.90
N SER A 454 13.08 -10.72 9.23
CA SER A 454 12.80 -11.85 8.37
C SER A 454 12.09 -11.37 7.13
N THR A 455 12.78 -11.41 5.99
CA THR A 455 12.24 -11.03 4.69
C THR A 455 12.06 -12.22 3.77
N THR A 456 12.44 -13.41 4.22
CA THR A 456 12.29 -14.67 3.47
C THR A 456 11.03 -15.43 3.81
N THR A 457 10.29 -15.00 4.84
CA THR A 457 8.99 -15.57 5.19
C THR A 457 7.93 -14.50 5.41
N VAL A 458 6.67 -14.90 5.33
CA VAL A 458 5.49 -14.02 5.36
C VAL A 458 4.97 -13.75 6.77
N VAL A 459 5.49 -14.48 7.76
CA VAL A 459 5.23 -14.29 9.20
C VAL A 459 6.56 -14.17 9.91
N THR A 460 6.69 -13.20 10.81
CA THR A 460 7.80 -13.11 11.76
C THR A 460 7.29 -13.25 13.20
N TYR A 461 8.19 -13.48 14.14
CA TYR A 461 7.90 -13.62 15.57
C TYR A 461 8.86 -12.74 16.37
N LEU A 462 8.31 -11.72 17.04
CA LEU A 462 9.08 -10.72 17.77
C LEU A 462 8.41 -10.29 19.07
N SER A 463 9.19 -9.66 19.93
CA SER A 463 8.71 -9.05 21.16
C SER A 463 8.09 -7.68 20.85
N VAL A 464 6.83 -7.48 21.24
CA VAL A 464 6.15 -6.17 21.19
C VAL A 464 5.52 -5.86 22.56
N ASN A 465 4.74 -4.78 22.68
CA ASN A 465 4.11 -4.44 23.95
C ASN A 465 3.24 -5.61 24.48
N GLY A 466 3.51 -6.06 25.71
CA GLY A 466 2.71 -7.10 26.38
C GLY A 466 3.11 -8.57 26.14
N GLY A 467 3.99 -8.88 25.17
CA GLY A 467 4.38 -10.27 24.92
C GLY A 467 5.16 -10.50 23.61
N MET A 468 5.41 -11.77 23.30
CA MET A 468 5.84 -12.20 21.97
C MET A 468 4.62 -12.40 21.07
N MET A 469 4.68 -11.85 19.87
CA MET A 469 3.59 -11.92 18.89
C MET A 469 4.10 -12.41 17.54
N PHE A 470 3.21 -13.14 16.87
CA PHE A 470 3.31 -13.36 15.43
C PHE A 470 2.84 -12.10 14.71
N GLN A 471 3.57 -11.72 13.66
CA GLN A 471 3.31 -10.53 12.87
C GLN A 471 3.49 -10.86 11.40
N ASP A 472 2.60 -10.35 10.55
CA ASP A 472 2.79 -10.46 9.10
C ASP A 472 3.98 -9.60 8.68
N THR A 473 4.94 -10.19 7.96
CA THR A 473 6.12 -9.47 7.48
C THR A 473 5.71 -8.27 6.63
N GLY A 474 6.24 -7.09 6.96
CA GLY A 474 5.93 -5.84 6.24
C GLY A 474 4.70 -5.07 6.75
N PHE A 475 4.08 -5.51 7.85
CA PHE A 475 2.94 -4.83 8.47
C PHE A 475 3.30 -4.44 9.90
N SER A 476 3.00 -3.23 10.34
CA SER A 476 3.29 -2.78 11.71
C SER A 476 2.18 -1.88 12.25
N GLY A 477 2.00 -1.89 13.57
CA GLY A 477 1.12 -0.96 14.28
C GLY A 477 1.96 0.12 14.94
N THR A 478 1.82 1.37 14.49
CA THR A 478 2.58 2.51 15.05
C THR A 478 1.77 3.37 16.01
N GLY A 479 0.46 3.11 16.15
CA GLY A 479 -0.42 3.88 17.02
C GLY A 479 -0.82 5.24 16.43
N VAL A 480 -0.99 5.34 15.11
CA VAL A 480 -1.55 6.53 14.45
C VAL A 480 -2.98 6.80 14.91
N ARG A 481 -3.78 5.73 15.07
CA ARG A 481 -5.19 5.77 15.47
C ARG A 481 -5.55 4.62 16.43
N PRO A 482 -6.66 4.73 17.18
CA PRO A 482 -7.21 3.62 17.95
C PRO A 482 -7.59 2.43 17.06
N VAL A 483 -7.31 1.21 17.53
CA VAL A 483 -7.70 -0.05 16.86
C VAL A 483 -9.22 -0.15 16.63
N ALA A 484 -10.01 0.49 17.50
CA ALA A 484 -11.46 0.51 17.38
C ALA A 484 -11.93 1.27 16.14
N ASP A 485 -11.16 2.23 15.63
CA ASP A 485 -11.56 3.03 14.48
C ASP A 485 -11.23 2.35 13.15
N ASP A 486 -10.11 1.61 13.13
CA ASP A 486 -9.68 0.84 11.98
C ASP A 486 -8.88 -0.39 12.45
N PRO A 487 -9.42 -1.61 12.28
CA PRO A 487 -8.73 -2.84 12.69
C PRO A 487 -7.51 -3.17 11.81
N GLY A 488 -7.32 -2.50 10.67
CA GLY A 488 -6.24 -2.75 9.73
C GLY A 488 -6.21 -4.20 9.24
N LEU A 489 -5.05 -4.82 9.31
CA LEU A 489 -4.81 -6.23 9.00
C LEU A 489 -5.61 -7.20 9.91
N GLY A 490 -6.09 -6.75 11.07
CA GLY A 490 -6.90 -7.56 11.99
C GLY A 490 -8.35 -7.75 11.56
N ALA A 491 -8.74 -7.26 10.38
CA ALA A 491 -10.06 -7.49 9.80
C ALA A 491 -10.20 -8.89 9.17
N ALA A 492 -11.42 -9.20 8.74
CA ALA A 492 -11.73 -10.38 7.94
C ALA A 492 -12.13 -9.98 6.51
N ASP A 493 -11.95 -10.91 5.57
CA ASP A 493 -12.47 -10.79 4.20
C ASP A 493 -14.00 -11.04 4.15
N PRO A 494 -14.65 -10.83 2.98
CA PRO A 494 -16.09 -11.10 2.82
C PRO A 494 -16.52 -12.56 3.04
N PHE A 495 -15.57 -13.50 3.09
CA PHE A 495 -15.80 -14.92 3.34
C PHE A 495 -15.54 -15.30 4.81
N SER A 496 -15.33 -14.30 5.68
CA SER A 496 -15.00 -14.45 7.10
C SER A 496 -13.62 -15.08 7.39
N ASN A 497 -12.71 -15.09 6.41
CA ASN A 497 -11.32 -15.49 6.65
C ASN A 497 -10.52 -14.31 7.21
N PRO A 498 -9.58 -14.53 8.15
CA PRO A 498 -8.71 -13.47 8.64
C PRO A 498 -7.79 -12.93 7.53
N LEU A 499 -7.58 -11.61 7.48
CA LEU A 499 -6.59 -11.03 6.57
C LEU A 499 -5.15 -11.37 6.98
N SER A 500 -4.91 -11.50 8.28
CA SER A 500 -3.59 -11.80 8.86
C SER A 500 -3.13 -13.23 8.59
N PHE A 501 -1.90 -13.34 8.07
CA PHE A 501 -1.15 -14.58 7.97
C PHE A 501 -0.68 -15.07 9.35
N ALA A 502 -0.33 -14.17 10.27
CA ALA A 502 0.02 -14.51 11.63
C ALA A 502 -1.14 -15.21 12.36
N ASP A 503 -2.37 -14.72 12.22
CA ASP A 503 -3.55 -15.37 12.80
C ASP A 503 -3.76 -16.79 12.23
N GLN A 504 -3.59 -16.97 10.92
CA GLN A 504 -3.66 -18.30 10.29
C GLN A 504 -2.51 -19.21 10.74
N TYR A 505 -1.29 -18.68 10.87
CA TYR A 505 -0.12 -19.44 11.31
C TYR A 505 -0.28 -19.95 12.75
N MET A 506 -0.88 -19.13 13.63
CA MET A 506 -1.22 -19.58 14.98
C MET A 506 -2.24 -20.73 14.97
N GLN A 507 -3.21 -20.72 14.04
CA GLN A 507 -4.13 -21.84 13.85
C GLN A 507 -3.41 -23.09 13.31
N LEU A 508 -2.45 -22.92 12.40
CA LEU A 508 -1.60 -24.01 11.88
C LEU A 508 -0.84 -24.70 13.02
N LEU A 509 -0.17 -23.92 13.89
CA LEU A 509 0.55 -24.44 15.05
C LEU A 509 -0.38 -25.15 16.06
N ALA A 510 -1.64 -24.72 16.13
CA ALA A 510 -2.68 -25.35 16.94
C ALA A 510 -3.39 -26.53 16.25
N GLY A 511 -2.93 -26.97 15.08
CA GLY A 511 -3.46 -28.11 14.34
C GLY A 511 -4.78 -27.85 13.61
N ASN A 512 -5.23 -26.59 13.50
CA ASN A 512 -6.43 -26.21 12.77
C ASN A 512 -6.09 -25.81 11.33
N THR A 513 -5.76 -26.80 10.50
CA THR A 513 -5.35 -26.58 9.10
C THR A 513 -6.46 -26.03 8.21
N ALA A 514 -7.73 -26.27 8.56
CA ALA A 514 -8.87 -25.73 7.82
C ALA A 514 -8.98 -24.20 7.91
N ALA A 515 -8.38 -23.57 8.91
CA ALA A 515 -8.32 -22.12 9.06
C ALA A 515 -7.13 -21.48 8.32
N VAL A 516 -6.31 -22.27 7.62
CA VAL A 516 -5.17 -21.80 6.82
C VAL A 516 -5.60 -21.77 5.36
N VAL A 517 -5.96 -20.58 4.89
CA VAL A 517 -6.54 -20.38 3.56
C VAL A 517 -5.48 -19.86 2.57
N ASP A 518 -4.49 -19.13 3.06
CA ASP A 518 -3.39 -18.64 2.23
C ASP A 518 -2.22 -19.63 2.20
N HIS A 519 -1.87 -20.10 1.00
CA HIS A 519 -0.87 -21.15 0.80
C HIS A 519 0.48 -20.85 1.48
N TYR A 520 0.99 -19.62 1.38
CA TYR A 520 2.29 -19.22 1.95
C TYR A 520 2.41 -19.42 3.45
N VAL A 521 1.30 -19.45 4.19
CA VAL A 521 1.29 -19.65 5.64
C VAL A 521 1.78 -21.06 6.00
N ALA A 522 1.46 -22.05 5.19
CA ALA A 522 1.90 -23.43 5.41
C ALA A 522 3.42 -23.60 5.20
N ASP A 523 4.02 -22.75 4.38
CA ASP A 523 5.45 -22.81 4.03
C ASP A 523 6.36 -22.06 5.02
N VAL A 524 5.78 -21.38 6.01
CA VAL A 524 6.55 -20.68 7.06
C VAL A 524 7.40 -21.67 7.84
N ARG A 525 8.73 -21.55 7.72
CA ARG A 525 9.70 -22.33 8.49
C ARG A 525 10.01 -21.62 9.81
N PRO A 526 9.75 -22.23 10.99
CA PRO A 526 10.08 -21.64 12.30
C PRO A 526 11.53 -21.19 12.44
N CYS A 527 12.46 -21.93 11.84
CA CYS A 527 13.88 -21.60 11.86
C CYS A 527 14.28 -20.39 10.97
N ASP A 528 13.35 -19.81 10.21
CA ASP A 528 13.56 -18.57 9.44
C ASP A 528 12.97 -17.34 10.15
N LEU A 529 12.39 -17.52 11.34
CA LEU A 529 11.84 -16.45 12.15
C LEU A 529 12.95 -15.70 12.89
N ASP A 530 12.74 -14.38 13.09
CA ASP A 530 13.68 -13.50 13.80
C ASP A 530 13.96 -14.00 15.22
N THR A 531 12.91 -14.45 15.91
CA THR A 531 13.03 -15.05 17.25
C THR A 531 12.50 -16.48 17.23
N ALA A 532 13.15 -17.37 17.98
CA ALA A 532 12.66 -18.73 18.20
C ALA A 532 11.29 -18.72 18.91
N ILE A 533 10.35 -19.55 18.47
CA ILE A 533 9.05 -19.74 19.17
C ILE A 533 9.27 -20.52 20.47
N ALA A 534 10.14 -21.52 20.41
CA ALA A 534 10.48 -22.40 21.52
C ALA A 534 11.99 -22.61 21.64
N ILE A 535 12.44 -22.89 22.86
CA ILE A 535 13.84 -23.18 23.17
C ILE A 535 13.97 -24.54 23.86
N ASP A 536 15.03 -25.26 23.51
CA ASP A 536 15.27 -26.63 23.98
C ASP A 536 15.86 -26.66 25.41
N ARG A 537 15.04 -26.27 26.39
CA ARG A 537 15.43 -26.09 27.79
C ARG A 537 14.43 -26.71 28.76
N ASP A 538 14.92 -27.21 29.90
CA ASP A 538 14.10 -27.83 30.97
C ASP A 538 13.57 -26.84 32.02
N LYS A 539 13.95 -25.56 31.93
CA LYS A 539 13.44 -24.51 32.82
C LYS A 539 12.38 -23.69 32.09
N PRO A 540 11.23 -23.40 32.71
CA PRO A 540 10.18 -22.59 32.10
C PRO A 540 10.71 -21.20 31.73
N HIS A 541 10.14 -20.63 30.66
CA HIS A 541 10.47 -19.29 30.19
C HIS A 541 9.20 -18.45 30.07
N PRO A 542 9.20 -17.17 30.50
CA PRO A 542 7.99 -16.35 30.48
C PRO A 542 7.49 -16.00 29.06
N MET A 543 8.40 -15.97 28.09
CA MET A 543 8.12 -15.48 26.73
C MET A 543 8.24 -16.55 25.64
N LEU A 544 8.77 -17.74 25.96
CA LEU A 544 9.07 -18.79 24.97
C LEU A 544 8.56 -20.13 25.48
N PHE A 545 8.25 -21.07 24.58
CA PHE A 545 7.94 -22.45 24.98
C PHE A 545 9.21 -23.23 25.29
N THR A 546 9.12 -24.18 26.22
CA THR A 546 10.23 -24.99 26.73
C THR A 546 9.83 -26.46 26.81
N ARG A 547 10.76 -27.38 27.12
CA ARG A 547 10.44 -28.81 27.23
C ARG A 547 9.33 -29.11 28.23
N VAL A 548 9.25 -28.32 29.30
CA VAL A 548 8.22 -28.44 30.35
C VAL A 548 6.83 -28.09 29.82
N ASP A 549 6.74 -27.21 28.82
CA ASP A 549 5.46 -26.85 28.20
C ASP A 549 4.98 -27.91 27.21
N GLY A 550 5.91 -28.59 26.54
CA GLY A 550 5.64 -29.50 25.43
C GLY A 550 6.03 -28.88 24.10
N ILE A 551 7.23 -29.20 23.62
CA ILE A 551 7.78 -28.74 22.33
C ILE A 551 8.10 -29.93 21.42
N GLN A 552 8.20 -29.66 20.13
CA GLN A 552 8.61 -30.59 19.09
C GLN A 552 9.48 -29.86 18.07
N LYS A 553 10.25 -30.62 17.28
CA LYS A 553 10.96 -30.05 16.14
C LYS A 553 9.97 -29.65 15.05
N GLN A 554 10.28 -28.61 14.30
CA GLN A 554 9.54 -28.23 13.11
C GLN A 554 9.50 -29.38 12.09
N PRO A 555 8.40 -29.55 11.34
CA PRO A 555 8.29 -30.60 10.31
C PRO A 555 9.04 -30.25 9.01
N GLN A 556 9.29 -28.97 8.73
CA GLN A 556 9.96 -28.51 7.51
C GLN A 556 11.47 -28.74 7.56
N SER A 557 12.10 -28.82 6.37
CA SER A 557 13.55 -28.90 6.23
C SER A 557 14.26 -27.77 6.97
N THR A 558 15.34 -28.13 7.68
CA THR A 558 16.20 -27.18 8.39
C THR A 558 17.46 -26.79 7.62
N THR A 559 17.56 -27.17 6.34
CA THR A 559 18.68 -26.76 5.48
C THR A 559 18.64 -25.26 5.27
N ASP A 560 19.79 -24.60 5.44
CA ASP A 560 19.96 -23.15 5.26
C ASP A 560 18.97 -22.31 6.08
N CYS A 561 18.65 -22.75 7.30
CA CYS A 561 17.86 -21.96 8.25
C CYS A 561 18.61 -20.69 8.65
N PHE A 562 17.91 -19.56 8.68
CA PHE A 562 18.48 -18.31 9.19
C PHE A 562 18.78 -18.34 10.69
N ASN A 563 17.97 -19.07 11.46
CA ASN A 563 18.10 -19.26 12.89
C ASN A 563 18.04 -20.76 13.23
N PRO A 564 19.17 -21.49 13.17
CA PRO A 564 19.22 -22.92 13.46
C PRO A 564 18.76 -23.29 14.88
N ALA A 565 18.87 -22.35 15.84
CA ALA A 565 18.36 -22.54 17.20
C ALA A 565 16.83 -22.45 17.29
N GLY A 566 16.17 -21.82 16.31
CA GLY A 566 14.72 -21.63 16.21
C GLY A 566 13.94 -22.82 15.63
N THR A 567 14.49 -24.03 15.66
CA THR A 567 13.90 -25.22 15.03
C THR A 567 12.80 -25.91 15.85
N PHE A 568 12.51 -25.41 17.05
CA PHE A 568 11.48 -25.95 17.93
C PHE A 568 10.20 -25.11 17.92
N ILE A 569 9.07 -25.80 17.98
CA ILE A 569 7.72 -25.25 18.07
C ILE A 569 6.95 -25.92 19.20
N PRO A 570 5.87 -25.33 19.73
CA PRO A 570 4.97 -26.03 20.66
C PRO A 570 4.36 -27.27 19.99
N THR A 571 4.06 -28.30 20.79
CA THR A 571 3.16 -29.37 20.32
C THR A 571 1.76 -28.81 20.09
N VAL A 572 0.95 -29.49 19.28
CA VAL A 572 -0.44 -29.08 19.00
C VAL A 572 -1.24 -28.88 20.28
N ALA A 573 -1.13 -29.81 21.24
CA ALA A 573 -1.81 -29.71 22.53
C ALA A 573 -1.38 -28.46 23.32
N THR A 574 -0.09 -28.14 23.29
CA THR A 574 0.48 -26.96 23.96
C THR A 574 0.03 -25.65 23.32
N ALA A 575 0.04 -25.58 21.98
CA ALA A 575 -0.46 -24.41 21.25
C ALA A 575 -1.96 -24.18 21.50
N GLN A 576 -2.77 -25.23 21.47
CA GLN A 576 -4.20 -25.17 21.79
C GLN A 576 -4.46 -24.73 23.24
N ALA A 577 -3.68 -25.24 24.19
CA ALA A 577 -3.79 -24.85 25.59
C ALA A 577 -3.42 -23.37 25.79
N GLU A 578 -2.38 -22.88 25.10
CA GLU A 578 -1.98 -21.48 25.17
C GLU A 578 -3.03 -20.54 24.53
N LEU A 579 -3.62 -20.94 23.40
CA LEU A 579 -4.68 -20.16 22.73
C LEU A 579 -5.89 -19.91 23.64
N LYS A 580 -6.22 -20.85 24.54
CA LYS A 580 -7.35 -20.73 25.48
C LYS A 580 -7.07 -19.79 26.66
N LYS A 581 -5.82 -19.39 26.89
CA LYS A 581 -5.46 -18.47 27.98
C LYS A 581 -5.82 -17.03 27.60
N THR A 582 -6.43 -16.32 28.54
CA THR A 582 -6.79 -14.90 28.38
C THR A 582 -5.58 -13.96 28.47
N ASN A 583 -4.57 -14.30 29.27
CA ASN A 583 -3.35 -13.49 29.48
C ASN A 583 -2.10 -14.23 28.96
N ARG A 584 -2.15 -14.71 27.72
CA ARG A 584 -1.01 -15.38 27.06
C ARG A 584 0.04 -14.37 26.65
N LYS A 585 1.32 -14.62 26.97
CA LYS A 585 2.44 -13.70 26.68
C LYS A 585 3.41 -14.18 25.58
N ARG A 586 3.24 -15.41 25.09
CA ARG A 586 4.16 -16.05 24.13
C ARG A 586 3.49 -16.52 22.83
N PHE A 587 2.22 -16.16 22.65
CA PHE A 587 1.39 -16.69 21.57
C PHE A 587 0.31 -15.68 21.20
N LEU A 588 0.74 -14.46 20.87
CA LEU A 588 -0.15 -13.34 20.53
C LEU A 588 -0.07 -13.04 19.04
N SER A 589 -0.99 -12.21 18.56
CA SER A 589 -1.05 -11.75 17.18
C SER A 589 -0.95 -10.23 17.16
N ALA A 590 -0.05 -9.72 16.31
CA ALA A 590 0.13 -8.30 16.07
C ALA A 590 -0.72 -7.79 14.87
N ALA A 591 -1.86 -8.42 14.56
CA ALA A 591 -2.68 -8.04 13.41
C ALA A 591 -3.51 -6.76 13.61
N LYS A 592 -4.14 -6.61 14.79
CA LYS A 592 -5.17 -5.58 15.04
C LYS A 592 -4.58 -4.18 15.16
N GLY A 593 -4.85 -3.33 14.18
CA GLY A 593 -4.30 -1.97 14.07
C GLY A 593 -2.93 -1.92 13.38
N SER A 594 -2.54 -3.00 12.70
CA SER A 594 -1.33 -3.04 11.88
C SER A 594 -1.64 -2.75 10.42
N PHE A 595 -0.76 -2.00 9.79
CA PHE A 595 -0.87 -1.57 8.40
C PHE A 595 0.45 -1.82 7.67
N LYS A 596 0.36 -1.99 6.35
CA LYS A 596 1.52 -2.17 5.47
C LYS A 596 2.48 -1.00 5.63
N ILE A 597 3.75 -1.30 5.88
CA ILE A 597 4.82 -0.31 5.95
C ILE A 597 4.98 0.29 4.54
N PRO A 598 4.72 1.59 4.34
CA PRO A 598 4.82 2.21 3.02
C PRO A 598 6.29 2.37 2.61
N THR A 599 6.54 2.49 1.30
CA THR A 599 7.85 2.94 0.80
C THR A 599 8.08 4.39 1.20
N LEU A 600 9.34 4.78 1.41
CA LEU A 600 9.75 6.18 1.63
C LEU A 600 10.21 6.88 0.34
N ARG A 601 10.20 6.19 -0.81
CA ARG A 601 10.56 6.79 -2.09
C ARG A 601 9.50 7.81 -2.50
N ASN A 602 9.95 8.98 -2.96
CA ASN A 602 9.11 10.14 -3.28
C ASN A 602 8.24 10.63 -2.10
N ILE A 603 8.65 10.38 -0.85
CA ILE A 603 7.83 10.74 0.31
C ILE A 603 7.57 12.24 0.44
N GLU A 604 8.45 13.08 -0.11
CA GLU A 604 8.24 14.53 -0.22
C GLU A 604 6.96 14.92 -0.98
N LEU A 605 6.51 14.09 -1.94
CA LEU A 605 5.42 14.43 -2.87
C LEU A 605 4.14 13.63 -2.63
N THR A 606 4.07 12.84 -1.55
CA THR A 606 2.99 11.87 -1.33
C THR A 606 2.21 12.10 -0.03
N GLY A 607 2.25 13.35 0.46
CA GLY A 607 1.36 13.81 1.52
C GLY A 607 -0.12 13.90 1.05
N PRO A 608 -1.09 13.96 1.98
CA PRO A 608 -0.90 13.88 3.42
C PRO A 608 -0.45 12.48 3.85
N TYR A 609 0.08 12.35 5.06
CA TYR A 609 0.82 11.17 5.52
C TYR A 609 -0.03 10.24 6.40
N MET A 610 0.48 9.01 6.55
CA MET A 610 -0.16 7.89 7.25
C MET A 610 -1.41 7.32 6.54
N HIS A 611 -1.88 6.16 7.01
CA HIS A 611 -3.05 5.49 6.44
C HIS A 611 -4.36 6.27 6.61
N ASN A 612 -4.41 7.25 7.51
CA ASN A 612 -5.56 8.13 7.72
C ASN A 612 -5.37 9.53 7.13
N GLY A 613 -4.20 9.84 6.54
CA GLY A 613 -3.92 11.16 5.99
C GLY A 613 -3.89 12.27 7.05
N GLY A 614 -3.68 11.93 8.33
CA GLY A 614 -3.87 12.87 9.45
C GLY A 614 -2.70 13.81 9.73
N MET A 615 -1.69 13.85 8.87
CA MET A 615 -0.51 14.71 8.99
C MET A 615 -0.22 15.34 7.62
N ALA A 616 -0.04 16.65 7.55
CA ALA A 616 0.20 17.38 6.31
C ALA A 616 1.67 17.44 5.91
N THR A 617 2.58 17.40 6.88
CA THR A 617 4.03 17.65 6.67
C THR A 617 4.89 16.50 7.14
N LEU A 618 6.12 16.38 6.60
CA LEU A 618 7.10 15.40 7.10
C LEU A 618 7.55 15.75 8.52
N GLU A 619 7.56 17.02 8.88
CA GLU A 619 7.83 17.51 10.23
C GLU A 619 6.84 16.93 11.23
N GLU A 620 5.54 16.94 10.94
CA GLU A 620 4.50 16.30 11.78
C GLU A 620 4.68 14.78 11.90
N VAL A 621 5.18 14.12 10.84
CA VAL A 621 5.54 12.70 10.86
C VAL A 621 6.72 12.46 11.81
N LEU A 622 7.76 13.31 11.75
CA LEU A 622 8.88 13.22 12.67
C LEU A 622 8.46 13.53 14.11
N GLU A 623 7.55 14.48 14.33
CA GLU A 623 6.95 14.73 15.64
C GLU A 623 6.27 13.49 16.21
N PHE A 624 5.46 12.82 15.39
CA PHE A 624 4.78 11.58 15.76
C PHE A 624 5.74 10.49 16.22
N TYR A 625 6.79 10.22 15.45
CA TYR A 625 7.78 9.21 15.85
C TYR A 625 8.64 9.67 17.02
N THR A 626 8.96 10.96 17.13
CA THR A 626 9.76 11.53 18.22
C THR A 626 9.07 11.37 19.57
N ARG A 627 7.73 11.50 19.63
CA ARG A 627 6.94 11.26 20.84
C ARG A 627 6.53 9.79 21.03
N GLY A 628 6.88 8.90 20.11
CA GLY A 628 6.60 7.46 20.20
C GLY A 628 5.17 7.05 19.82
N GLY A 629 4.49 7.82 18.96
CA GLY A 629 3.13 7.54 18.48
C GLY A 629 2.01 8.24 19.27
N ASN A 630 0.77 8.14 18.80
CA ASN A 630 -0.39 8.84 19.41
C ASN A 630 -1.18 7.95 20.37
N PHE A 631 -1.33 6.66 20.05
CA PHE A 631 -2.17 5.73 20.79
C PHE A 631 -1.40 4.47 21.19
N GLU A 632 -1.70 3.94 22.37
CA GLU A 632 -1.27 2.61 22.77
C GLU A 632 -2.13 1.56 22.06
N THR A 633 -1.47 0.61 21.41
CA THR A 633 -2.14 -0.52 20.74
C THR A 633 -1.37 -1.81 21.03
N PRO A 634 -2.05 -2.98 21.10
CA PRO A 634 -1.36 -4.25 21.30
C PRO A 634 -0.20 -4.52 20.32
N PRO A 635 -0.30 -4.26 19.00
CA PRO A 635 0.82 -4.47 18.09
C PRO A 635 1.88 -3.37 18.13
N LYS A 636 1.73 -2.32 18.96
CA LYS A 636 2.71 -1.24 19.02
C LYS A 636 4.08 -1.82 19.37
N GLU A 637 5.01 -1.70 18.43
CA GLU A 637 6.36 -2.27 18.53
C GLU A 637 7.19 -1.50 19.57
N PHE A 638 6.95 -1.77 20.86
CA PHE A 638 7.59 -1.08 21.99
C PHE A 638 9.13 -1.06 21.93
N GLY A 639 9.75 -2.09 21.34
CA GLY A 639 11.21 -2.17 21.18
C GLY A 639 11.78 -1.39 19.98
N ARG A 640 10.93 -0.89 19.08
CA ARG A 640 11.34 -0.18 17.85
C ARG A 640 10.75 1.21 17.71
N LEU A 641 9.65 1.50 18.41
CA LEU A 641 9.01 2.80 18.50
C LEU A 641 9.14 3.33 19.93
N PHE A 642 10.15 4.17 20.15
CA PHE A 642 10.45 4.81 21.43
C PHE A 642 10.67 6.30 21.21
N ALA A 643 10.65 7.08 22.30
CA ALA A 643 10.90 8.51 22.20
C ALA A 643 12.31 8.78 21.67
N LEU A 644 12.39 9.46 20.52
CA LEU A 644 13.66 9.75 19.84
C LEU A 644 14.26 11.03 20.43
N VAL A 645 14.99 10.87 21.54
CA VAL A 645 15.54 11.98 22.32
C VAL A 645 16.41 12.92 21.48
N ASP A 646 17.23 12.37 20.58
CA ASP A 646 18.10 13.17 19.72
C ASP A 646 17.30 14.02 18.73
N LEU A 647 16.27 13.44 18.12
CA LEU A 647 15.34 14.19 17.26
C LEU A 647 14.53 15.22 18.05
N ARG A 648 14.25 15.00 19.34
CA ARG A 648 13.60 16.02 20.18
C ARG A 648 14.51 17.21 20.47
N LEU A 649 15.77 16.94 20.86
CA LEU A 649 16.69 17.95 21.36
C LEU A 649 17.45 18.71 20.27
N SER A 650 17.57 18.16 19.06
CA SER A 650 18.37 18.71 17.97
C SER A 650 17.52 19.06 16.74
N PRO A 651 17.20 20.35 16.53
CA PRO A 651 16.60 20.81 15.27
C PRO A 651 17.43 20.47 14.04
N GLN A 652 18.77 20.52 14.16
CA GLN A 652 19.67 20.16 13.06
C GLN A 652 19.54 18.69 12.66
N SER A 653 19.41 17.78 13.63
CA SER A 653 19.23 16.35 13.36
C SER A 653 17.91 16.08 12.63
N ARG A 654 16.84 16.83 12.96
CA ARG A 654 15.58 16.75 12.22
C ARG A 654 15.73 17.27 10.79
N GLU A 655 16.40 18.39 10.59
CA GLU A 655 16.66 18.94 9.26
C GLU A 655 17.49 17.99 8.40
N ASP A 656 18.57 17.42 8.95
CA ASP A 656 19.42 16.45 8.27
C ASP A 656 18.61 15.20 7.85
N LEU A 657 17.77 14.66 8.75
CA LEU A 657 16.88 13.54 8.44
C LEU A 657 15.86 13.90 7.34
N LEU A 658 15.28 15.09 7.37
CA LEU A 658 14.36 15.56 6.32
C LEU A 658 15.08 15.68 4.96
N ASN A 659 16.32 16.18 4.95
CA ASN A 659 17.12 16.28 3.73
C ASN A 659 17.48 14.91 3.17
N PHE A 660 17.71 13.92 4.04
CA PHE A 660 17.82 12.52 3.61
C PHE A 660 16.52 12.01 2.97
N LEU A 661 15.36 12.20 3.61
CA LEU A 661 14.07 11.76 3.05
C LEU A 661 13.77 12.42 1.69
N LYS A 662 14.10 13.71 1.53
CA LYS A 662 13.96 14.45 0.26
C LYS A 662 14.92 13.96 -0.82
N SER A 663 16.07 13.39 -0.43
CA SER A 663 17.00 12.75 -1.38
C SER A 663 16.44 11.47 -2.02
N LEU A 664 15.33 10.93 -1.48
CA LEU A 664 14.63 9.77 -2.02
C LEU A 664 13.57 10.14 -3.09
N THR A 665 13.48 11.41 -3.48
CA THR A 665 12.56 11.90 -4.51
C THR A 665 13.25 11.86 -5.88
N ASP A 666 12.67 11.10 -6.81
CA ASP A 666 13.17 10.98 -8.18
C ASP A 666 12.71 12.18 -9.02
N ASP A 667 13.64 12.84 -9.70
CA ASP A 667 13.33 14.00 -10.52
C ASP A 667 12.42 13.65 -11.71
N ARG A 668 12.44 12.41 -12.20
CA ARG A 668 11.47 11.98 -13.23
C ARG A 668 10.06 11.98 -12.67
N VAL A 669 9.86 11.66 -11.40
CA VAL A 669 8.55 11.78 -10.73
C VAL A 669 8.19 13.24 -10.51
N ARG A 670 9.12 14.03 -9.97
CA ARG A 670 8.91 15.47 -9.69
C ARG A 670 8.49 16.26 -10.92
N TYR A 671 9.03 15.91 -12.08
CA TYR A 671 8.75 16.57 -13.35
C TYR A 671 7.88 15.72 -14.29
N GLU A 672 7.23 14.67 -13.81
CA GLU A 672 6.31 13.82 -14.59
C GLU A 672 6.93 13.33 -15.93
N LYS A 673 8.24 13.07 -15.93
CA LYS A 673 9.00 12.54 -17.09
C LYS A 673 8.73 11.04 -17.22
N ALA A 674 8.96 10.49 -18.41
CA ALA A 674 8.85 9.05 -18.62
C ALA A 674 9.65 8.26 -17.56
N PRO A 675 9.07 7.18 -16.99
CA PRO A 675 7.78 6.56 -17.35
C PRO A 675 6.53 7.14 -16.65
N PHE A 676 6.65 8.27 -15.95
CA PHE A 676 5.59 8.90 -15.14
C PHE A 676 4.75 9.94 -15.92
N ASP A 677 4.97 10.08 -17.22
CA ASP A 677 4.16 10.90 -18.11
C ASP A 677 2.75 10.31 -18.30
N HIS A 678 1.77 11.15 -18.63
CA HIS A 678 0.37 10.73 -18.60
C HIS A 678 -0.58 11.52 -19.52
N PRO A 679 -1.74 10.94 -19.88
CA PRO A 679 -2.86 11.65 -20.48
C PRO A 679 -3.42 12.77 -19.58
N GLU A 680 -4.22 13.66 -20.16
CA GLU A 680 -5.01 14.64 -19.41
C GLU A 680 -5.99 13.93 -18.47
N LEU A 681 -6.28 14.55 -17.32
CA LEU A 681 -7.23 14.02 -16.35
C LEU A 681 -8.06 15.15 -15.71
N PRO A 682 -9.39 15.18 -15.91
CA PRO A 682 -10.28 16.00 -15.11
C PRO A 682 -10.55 15.32 -13.77
N VAL A 683 -10.15 15.94 -12.65
CA VAL A 683 -10.31 15.38 -11.31
C VAL A 683 -11.35 16.17 -10.52
N PRO A 684 -12.42 15.55 -10.00
CA PRO A 684 -13.34 16.21 -9.09
C PRO A 684 -12.63 16.72 -7.83
N HIS A 685 -12.87 17.98 -7.48
CA HIS A 685 -12.22 18.67 -6.38
C HIS A 685 -13.25 19.51 -5.63
N GLY A 686 -14.18 18.81 -4.98
CA GLY A 686 -15.32 19.41 -4.32
C GLY A 686 -16.48 19.71 -5.26
N HIS A 687 -17.39 20.53 -4.79
CA HIS A 687 -18.62 20.86 -5.48
C HIS A 687 -19.01 22.33 -5.31
N GLY A 688 -19.78 22.82 -6.27
CA GLY A 688 -20.32 24.18 -6.30
C GLY A 688 -21.53 24.37 -5.40
N ALA A 689 -22.13 25.57 -5.49
CA ALA A 689 -23.34 25.93 -4.76
C ALA A 689 -24.50 24.96 -5.05
N SER A 690 -25.33 24.70 -4.04
CA SER A 690 -26.47 23.77 -4.11
C SER A 690 -27.51 24.15 -5.17
N SER A 691 -27.53 25.40 -5.65
CA SER A 691 -28.42 25.86 -6.72
C SER A 691 -28.06 25.34 -8.12
N LYS A 692 -26.84 24.83 -8.33
CA LYS A 692 -26.42 24.26 -9.62
C LYS A 692 -26.93 22.82 -9.76
N THR A 693 -27.32 22.45 -10.99
CA THR A 693 -27.76 21.09 -11.32
C THR A 693 -26.56 20.19 -11.63
N ASN A 694 -26.63 18.92 -11.23
CA ASN A 694 -25.64 17.91 -11.61
C ASN A 694 -26.19 17.12 -12.81
N PRO A 695 -25.38 16.92 -13.88
CA PRO A 695 -25.84 16.25 -15.10
C PRO A 695 -26.24 14.77 -14.90
N LEU A 696 -25.83 14.14 -13.80
CA LEU A 696 -26.19 12.75 -13.47
C LEU A 696 -27.56 12.64 -12.79
N SER A 697 -27.94 13.63 -11.98
CA SER A 697 -29.21 13.69 -11.24
C SER A 697 -29.32 15.01 -10.47
N ASP A 698 -30.52 15.58 -10.39
CA ASP A 698 -30.80 16.76 -9.56
C ASP A 698 -30.63 16.51 -8.06
N ALA A 699 -30.60 15.24 -7.63
CA ALA A 699 -30.33 14.82 -6.26
C ALA A 699 -28.85 14.93 -5.86
N LEU A 700 -27.96 15.30 -6.78
CA LEU A 700 -26.51 15.38 -6.53
C LEU A 700 -26.00 16.81 -6.59
N ALA A 701 -24.97 17.10 -5.80
CA ALA A 701 -24.23 18.36 -5.86
C ALA A 701 -23.40 18.43 -7.15
N SER A 702 -23.28 19.62 -7.76
CA SER A 702 -22.51 19.79 -8.99
C SER A 702 -21.01 19.76 -8.72
N ASP A 703 -20.26 18.88 -9.37
CA ASP A 703 -18.80 18.82 -9.24
C ASP A 703 -18.10 20.11 -9.64
N GLU A 704 -17.03 20.45 -8.92
CA GLU A 704 -15.95 21.32 -9.37
C GLU A 704 -14.77 20.44 -9.80
N PHE A 705 -14.03 20.84 -10.83
CA PHE A 705 -12.93 20.04 -11.37
C PHE A 705 -11.61 20.80 -11.36
N ILE A 706 -10.52 20.08 -11.08
CA ILE A 706 -9.17 20.49 -11.45
C ILE A 706 -8.81 19.76 -12.74
N ALA A 707 -8.33 20.50 -13.74
CA ALA A 707 -7.77 19.91 -14.96
C ALA A 707 -6.28 19.61 -14.75
N ILE A 708 -5.90 18.34 -14.86
CA ILE A 708 -4.51 17.90 -14.90
C ILE A 708 -4.13 17.76 -16.39
N PRO A 709 -3.20 18.55 -16.92
CA PRO A 709 -2.87 18.55 -18.35
C PRO A 709 -2.20 17.24 -18.78
N ALA A 710 -2.29 16.90 -20.07
CA ALA A 710 -1.51 15.80 -20.63
C ALA A 710 -0.01 16.15 -20.62
N VAL A 711 0.83 15.25 -20.14
CA VAL A 711 2.28 15.39 -20.06
C VAL A 711 2.94 14.34 -20.94
N GLY A 712 3.91 14.73 -21.77
CA GLY A 712 4.69 13.81 -22.60
C GLY A 712 5.92 13.27 -21.89
N ALA A 713 6.64 12.35 -22.54
CA ALA A 713 7.84 11.71 -22.02
C ALA A 713 8.95 12.67 -21.54
N ALA A 714 8.99 13.90 -22.08
CA ALA A 714 9.94 14.94 -21.67
C ALA A 714 9.62 15.56 -20.30
N GLY A 715 8.42 15.31 -19.76
CA GLY A 715 7.92 15.88 -18.53
C GLY A 715 7.43 17.32 -18.67
N ARG A 716 7.07 17.89 -17.52
CA ARG A 716 6.71 19.30 -17.34
C ARG A 716 7.92 20.14 -16.91
N THR A 717 7.78 21.45 -17.04
CA THR A 717 8.82 22.42 -16.62
C THR A 717 8.80 22.69 -15.13
N ASP A 718 7.60 22.82 -14.55
CA ASP A 718 7.44 23.17 -13.14
C ASP A 718 7.45 21.90 -12.29
N ALA A 719 8.14 21.92 -11.15
CA ALA A 719 8.13 20.79 -10.23
C ALA A 719 6.75 20.57 -9.61
N LEU A 720 6.41 19.30 -9.35
CA LEU A 720 5.41 18.95 -8.34
C LEU A 720 5.84 19.49 -6.98
N LEU A 721 4.88 20.01 -6.22
CA LEU A 721 5.10 20.57 -4.90
C LEU A 721 4.59 19.60 -3.82
N PRO A 722 5.14 19.65 -2.60
CA PRO A 722 4.59 18.92 -1.44
C PRO A 722 3.13 19.31 -1.13
N PHE A 723 2.40 18.42 -0.46
CA PHE A 723 0.98 18.57 -0.15
C PHE A 723 0.65 19.88 0.58
N GLU A 724 1.47 20.27 1.56
CA GLU A 724 1.30 21.47 2.37
C GLU A 724 1.38 22.78 1.56
N SER A 725 1.93 22.72 0.34
CA SER A 725 1.94 23.86 -0.59
C SER A 725 0.57 24.14 -1.21
N TYR A 726 -0.35 23.17 -1.16
CA TYR A 726 -1.71 23.29 -1.68
C TYR A 726 -2.74 23.65 -0.59
N LEU A 727 -2.32 23.68 0.69
CA LEU A 727 -3.18 24.06 1.80
C LEU A 727 -3.23 25.59 1.95
N PRO A 728 -4.42 26.21 2.01
CA PRO A 728 -4.59 27.61 2.38
C PRO A 728 -4.08 27.87 3.80
N HIS A 729 -3.70 29.13 4.03
CA HIS A 729 -3.24 29.65 5.32
C HIS A 729 -4.38 29.83 6.32
#